data_AF-A0AAW7SW92-F1
#
_entry.id   AF-A0AAW7SW92-F1
#
_cell.length_a   1.000
_cell.length_b   1.000
_cell.length_c   1.000
_cell.angle_alpha   90.00
_cell.angle_beta   90.00
_cell.angle_gamma   90.00
#
_symmetry.space_group_name_H-M   'P 1'
#
loop_
_entity.id
_entity.type
_entity.pdbx_description
1 polymer ?
#
loop_
_entity_poly.entity_id
_entity_poly.type
_entity_poly.pdbx_seq_one_letter_code
_entity_poly.pdbx_strand_id
1 'polypeptide(L)'
;MVRKKNYNVSENRAAPVGVISASLERPKPGADDACIDMVALLGLEARFPQRIKTLDLRDWLGRGIDDWVCSSGFCLKAMLLSGARATASVTTYFGQLPYLFEYLAGSSQTPLPQRPKLPSDLSPMHVQHFIGWLQKRAQAEGWRPSSTRNTYRGVKAVLAEMFAQGFIEGEPSRFFRRGALPWSSEDSLQTSLSDAEQERLAKAIKSDLVDVHHGRLQLKQSAVQGLRLLLVAHRQGLNPTPLLEMCRDALAPGFLPGTILIRTAKHRSKKIRSNVGRSALGRHASNQPNEQADEQNLCFDLSEGAVLQQAIASTRELVGEAPSAFKTRIWLYRAEASAGSTKRGNITCLDSKSLNRAIEGVIERRSLLGDGGLPLRVNLSRLRKSRFDRALRTADGDIAITANLMGNTPRVAGVNYPSMNEARKADAASFMNGDYTVLMRAEAQAPRGNEIRPVQVEPFKVGKGSISAPPSPTPVSACSDSISGEHAPNDGRSHCDRYVMCLFCSSFAIVGTVDELWRLFSFQMFAQAELDYLDEALGPERTTDGLLEDLRDRYRVVIPYIDDFTQRQFARSRVAQARAKTVSGLHPYWQHQMTMSRRARHRASAPDLRVDGSHGDTAIPRIRGTQQAGPRA
;
A
#
# COMPACT_ATOMS: atom_id res chain seq x y z
N MET A 1 37.46 34.39 13.78
CA MET A 1 36.08 34.93 13.60
C MET A 1 35.09 33.78 13.47
N VAL A 2 34.36 33.50 14.54
CA VAL A 2 33.37 32.41 14.64
C VAL A 2 31.98 33.01 14.33
N ARG A 3 31.30 32.53 13.29
CA ARG A 3 29.93 32.96 12.97
C ARG A 3 28.91 32.04 13.66
N LYS A 4 28.22 32.60 14.67
CA LYS A 4 27.03 32.06 15.34
C LYS A 4 25.90 31.83 14.34
N LYS A 5 25.22 30.68 14.43
CA LYS A 5 23.94 30.41 13.76
C LYS A 5 22.80 30.87 14.67
N ASN A 6 22.04 31.87 14.24
CA ASN A 6 20.81 32.30 14.89
C ASN A 6 19.68 31.30 14.55
N TYR A 7 19.23 30.55 15.55
CA TYR A 7 17.93 29.89 15.54
C TYR A 7 16.93 30.83 16.22
N ASN A 8 16.05 31.47 15.45
CA ASN A 8 14.83 32.04 16.00
C ASN A 8 13.83 30.90 16.18
N VAL A 9 13.78 30.37 17.40
CA VAL A 9 12.68 29.55 17.90
C VAL A 9 11.49 30.49 18.06
N SER A 10 10.44 30.33 17.26
CA SER A 10 9.18 31.02 17.51
C SER A 10 8.57 30.45 18.78
N GLU A 11 8.70 31.20 19.87
CA GLU A 11 7.93 31.07 21.11
C GLU A 11 6.43 31.12 20.78
N ASN A 12 5.79 29.95 20.73
CA ASN A 12 4.35 29.80 20.94
C ASN A 12 4.01 28.32 21.21
N ARG A 13 4.76 27.72 22.13
CA ARG A 13 4.50 26.35 22.61
C ARG A 13 4.62 26.28 24.13
N ALA A 14 3.93 27.20 24.81
CA ALA A 14 3.67 27.16 26.24
C ALA A 14 2.41 27.98 26.55
N ALA A 15 1.27 27.56 25.99
CA ALA A 15 0.00 27.87 26.60
C ALA A 15 -0.46 26.58 27.29
N PRO A 16 -0.51 26.52 28.63
CA PRO A 16 -1.14 25.40 29.31
C PRO A 16 -2.61 25.42 28.92
N VAL A 17 -3.05 24.42 28.17
CA VAL A 17 -4.48 24.12 28.08
C VAL A 17 -4.89 23.84 29.52
N GLY A 18 -5.71 24.73 30.08
CA GLY A 18 -6.17 24.66 31.44
C GLY A 18 -6.62 23.24 31.75
N VAL A 19 -5.87 22.60 32.64
CA VAL A 19 -6.32 21.42 33.34
C VAL A 19 -7.53 21.89 34.13
N ILE A 20 -8.72 21.59 33.61
CA ILE A 20 -9.90 21.52 34.46
C ILE A 20 -9.58 20.37 35.41
N SER A 21 -9.05 20.73 36.58
CA SER A 21 -8.93 19.85 37.74
C SER A 21 -10.33 19.56 38.26
N ALA A 22 -11.12 18.86 37.45
CA ALA A 22 -12.19 18.03 37.99
C ALA A 22 -11.48 16.81 38.55
N SER A 23 -11.55 16.64 39.86
CA SER A 23 -11.23 15.40 40.55
C SER A 23 -12.03 14.28 39.86
N LEU A 24 -11.41 13.58 38.91
CA LEU A 24 -11.99 12.41 38.27
C LEU A 24 -12.02 11.32 39.33
N GLU A 25 -13.12 11.24 40.09
CA GLU A 25 -13.47 10.02 40.79
C GLU A 25 -13.35 8.88 39.76
N ARG A 26 -12.54 7.87 40.08
CA ARG A 26 -12.41 6.69 39.23
C ARG A 26 -13.83 6.13 39.03
N PRO A 27 -14.31 5.97 37.79
CA PRO A 27 -15.57 5.29 37.57
C PRO A 27 -15.47 3.91 38.23
N LYS A 28 -16.46 3.54 39.04
CA LYS A 28 -16.55 2.21 39.66
C LYS A 28 -17.35 1.31 38.73
N PRO A 29 -16.70 0.51 37.86
CA PRO A 29 -17.40 -0.36 36.95
C PRO A 29 -18.15 -1.43 37.77
N GLY A 30 -19.42 -1.62 37.44
CA GLY A 30 -20.30 -2.57 38.13
C GLY A 30 -20.42 -3.87 37.35
N ALA A 31 -21.04 -4.89 37.97
CA ALA A 31 -21.43 -6.12 37.28
C ALA A 31 -22.35 -5.84 36.07
N ASP A 32 -23.11 -4.74 36.12
CA ASP A 32 -23.97 -4.28 35.02
C ASP A 32 -23.20 -3.88 33.76
N ASP A 33 -21.93 -3.47 33.88
CA ASP A 33 -21.11 -3.13 32.71
C ASP A 33 -20.61 -4.37 31.95
N ALA A 34 -20.73 -5.57 32.54
CA ALA A 34 -20.37 -6.82 31.88
C ALA A 34 -21.37 -7.23 30.78
N CYS A 35 -22.54 -6.60 30.68
CA CYS A 35 -23.52 -6.85 29.63
C CYS A 35 -23.99 -5.54 28.99
N ILE A 36 -23.81 -5.40 27.68
CA ILE A 36 -24.14 -4.19 26.93
C ILE A 36 -25.20 -4.53 25.88
N ASP A 37 -26.42 -4.03 26.07
CA ASP A 37 -27.42 -3.96 24.99
C ASP A 37 -27.12 -2.75 24.11
N MET A 38 -26.55 -3.00 22.92
CA MET A 38 -26.16 -1.94 22.01
C MET A 38 -27.38 -1.24 21.38
N VAL A 39 -28.53 -1.91 21.28
CA VAL A 39 -29.76 -1.32 20.74
C VAL A 39 -30.35 -0.35 21.74
N ALA A 40 -30.41 -0.75 23.02
CA ALA A 40 -30.83 0.16 24.09
C ALA A 40 -29.85 1.35 24.23
N LEU A 41 -28.54 1.09 24.08
CA LEU A 41 -27.50 2.10 24.26
C LEU A 41 -27.42 3.15 23.13
N LEU A 42 -27.56 2.71 21.87
CA LEU A 42 -27.35 3.57 20.70
C LEU A 42 -28.65 3.93 19.95
N GLY A 43 -29.78 3.31 20.33
CA GLY A 43 -31.07 3.47 19.67
C GLY A 43 -31.31 2.49 18.53
N LEU A 44 -32.57 2.38 18.11
CA LEU A 44 -33.05 1.45 17.07
C LEU A 44 -32.47 1.74 15.67
N GLU A 45 -32.16 3.01 15.40
CA GLU A 45 -31.63 3.47 14.10
C GLU A 45 -30.11 3.35 13.99
N ALA A 46 -29.41 2.98 15.07
CA ALA A 46 -27.97 2.81 15.03
C ALA A 46 -27.57 1.60 14.17
N ARG A 47 -26.44 1.74 13.47
CA ARG A 47 -25.94 0.68 12.60
C ARG A 47 -25.20 -0.38 13.40
N PHE A 48 -25.71 -1.61 13.39
CA PHE A 48 -25.05 -2.75 14.05
C PHE A 48 -24.43 -3.72 13.02
N PRO A 49 -23.28 -4.34 13.32
CA PRO A 49 -22.80 -5.49 12.56
C PRO A 49 -23.89 -6.58 12.60
N GLN A 50 -24.26 -7.09 11.42
CA GLN A 50 -25.48 -7.86 11.26
C GLN A 50 -25.49 -9.12 12.15
N ARG A 51 -26.28 -9.03 13.24
CA ARG A 51 -26.74 -10.04 14.22
C ARG A 51 -26.25 -9.88 15.66
N ILE A 52 -25.16 -9.18 15.93
CA ILE A 52 -24.71 -8.96 17.31
C ILE A 52 -25.33 -7.66 17.81
N LYS A 53 -26.26 -7.79 18.76
CA LYS A 53 -26.98 -6.68 19.39
C LYS A 53 -26.60 -6.51 20.86
N THR A 54 -26.06 -7.56 21.45
CA THR A 54 -25.63 -7.61 22.85
C THR A 54 -24.16 -8.02 22.91
N LEU A 55 -23.39 -7.38 23.80
CA LEU A 55 -22.03 -7.78 24.15
C LEU A 55 -22.07 -8.28 25.59
N ASP A 56 -21.90 -9.59 25.78
CA ASP A 56 -22.05 -10.24 27.08
C ASP A 56 -20.73 -10.87 27.53
N LEU A 57 -20.20 -10.40 28.65
CA LEU A 57 -18.99 -10.88 29.30
C LEU A 57 -19.28 -11.59 30.64
N ARG A 58 -20.56 -11.75 31.03
CA ARG A 58 -20.94 -12.26 32.36
C ARG A 58 -20.39 -13.66 32.64
N ASP A 59 -20.21 -14.48 31.60
CA ASP A 59 -19.60 -15.82 31.71
C ASP A 59 -18.17 -15.83 32.30
N TRP A 60 -17.50 -14.67 32.32
CA TRP A 60 -16.15 -14.47 32.84
C TRP A 60 -16.11 -13.96 34.29
N LEU A 61 -17.24 -13.57 34.88
CA LEU A 61 -17.33 -13.15 36.28
C LEU A 61 -17.15 -14.35 37.23
N GLY A 62 -16.70 -14.10 38.46
CA GLY A 62 -16.46 -15.12 39.48
C GLY A 62 -15.20 -15.95 39.24
N ARG A 63 -14.31 -15.52 38.33
CA ARG A 63 -13.06 -16.24 37.97
C ARG A 63 -11.80 -15.58 38.52
N GLY A 64 -11.95 -14.62 39.45
CA GLY A 64 -10.82 -13.88 40.03
C GLY A 64 -10.23 -12.83 39.10
N ILE A 65 -10.96 -12.44 38.05
CA ILE A 65 -10.60 -11.40 37.07
C ILE A 65 -11.73 -10.38 36.88
N ASP A 66 -12.63 -10.28 37.85
CA ASP A 66 -13.90 -9.57 37.72
C ASP A 66 -13.68 -8.07 37.44
N ASP A 67 -12.67 -7.46 38.08
CA ASP A 67 -12.28 -6.07 37.81
C ASP A 67 -11.84 -5.85 36.35
N TRP A 68 -11.17 -6.84 35.74
CA TRP A 68 -10.82 -6.80 34.32
C TRP A 68 -12.04 -6.91 33.42
N VAL A 69 -13.01 -7.76 33.78
CA VAL A 69 -14.25 -7.98 33.04
C VAL A 69 -15.11 -6.72 33.05
N CYS A 70 -15.39 -6.18 34.24
CA CYS A 70 -16.21 -4.99 34.42
C CYS A 70 -15.55 -3.75 33.77
N SER A 71 -14.25 -3.54 33.98
CA SER A 71 -13.52 -2.42 33.35
C SER A 71 -13.49 -2.53 31.82
N SER A 72 -13.41 -3.75 31.28
CA SER A 72 -13.46 -3.98 29.82
C SER A 72 -14.84 -3.65 29.26
N GLY A 73 -15.90 -4.09 29.93
CA GLY A 73 -17.29 -3.77 29.57
C GLY A 73 -17.55 -2.26 29.57
N PHE A 74 -17.12 -1.57 30.63
CA PHE A 74 -17.18 -0.11 30.71
C PHE A 74 -16.45 0.56 29.54
N CYS A 75 -15.22 0.12 29.22
CA CYS A 75 -14.45 0.67 28.11
C CYS A 75 -15.13 0.43 26.75
N LEU A 76 -15.73 -0.75 26.52
CA LEU A 76 -16.48 -1.02 25.29
C LEU A 76 -17.72 -0.10 25.19
N LYS A 77 -18.44 0.11 26.29
CA LYS A 77 -19.58 1.03 26.37
C LYS A 77 -19.15 2.47 26.09
N ALA A 78 -18.06 2.93 26.70
CA ALA A 78 -17.48 4.25 26.46
C ALA A 78 -17.07 4.43 24.99
N MET A 79 -16.43 3.42 24.38
CA MET A 79 -16.09 3.46 22.95
C MET A 79 -17.33 3.56 22.05
N LEU A 80 -18.42 2.84 22.36
CA LEU A 80 -19.67 2.91 21.61
C LEU A 80 -20.30 4.31 21.71
N LEU A 81 -20.42 4.84 22.93
CA LEU A 81 -21.00 6.16 23.18
C LEU A 81 -20.17 7.31 22.58
N SER A 82 -18.84 7.18 22.55
CA SER A 82 -17.95 8.18 21.96
C SER A 82 -18.19 8.40 20.46
N GLY A 83 -18.67 7.38 19.75
CA GLY A 83 -18.79 7.38 18.29
C GLY A 83 -17.45 7.47 17.53
N ALA A 84 -16.30 7.41 18.22
CA ALA A 84 -14.97 7.47 17.60
C ALA A 84 -14.64 6.18 16.82
N ARG A 85 -15.24 5.05 17.23
CA ARG A 85 -15.10 3.74 16.59
C ARG A 85 -16.45 3.28 16.02
N ALA A 86 -16.40 2.55 14.92
CA ALA A 86 -17.59 1.91 14.38
C ALA A 86 -18.02 0.77 15.30
N THR A 87 -19.32 0.55 15.44
CA THR A 87 -19.92 -0.54 16.22
C THR A 87 -19.31 -1.91 15.85
N ALA A 88 -19.07 -2.15 14.57
CA ALA A 88 -18.38 -3.35 14.05
C ALA A 88 -16.95 -3.51 14.59
N SER A 89 -16.21 -2.42 14.77
CA SER A 89 -14.87 -2.45 15.35
C SER A 89 -14.92 -2.79 16.84
N VAL A 90 -15.85 -2.17 17.59
CA VAL A 90 -16.02 -2.48 19.02
C VAL A 90 -16.45 -3.93 19.24
N THR A 91 -17.37 -4.42 18.41
CA THR A 91 -17.79 -5.84 18.43
C THR A 91 -16.61 -6.78 18.12
N THR A 92 -15.71 -6.37 17.23
CA THR A 92 -14.48 -7.12 16.94
C THR A 92 -13.57 -7.16 18.17
N TYR A 93 -13.41 -6.03 18.87
CA TYR A 93 -12.59 -5.93 20.09
C TYR A 93 -13.15 -6.80 21.21
N PHE A 94 -14.48 -6.76 21.42
CA PHE A 94 -15.20 -7.65 22.32
C PHE A 94 -14.85 -9.12 22.06
N GLY A 95 -14.91 -9.55 20.79
CA GLY A 95 -14.55 -10.92 20.40
C GLY A 95 -13.09 -11.30 20.63
N GLN A 96 -12.19 -10.34 20.93
CA GLN A 96 -10.79 -10.64 21.27
C GLN A 96 -10.52 -10.67 22.78
N LEU A 97 -11.41 -10.13 23.61
CA LEU A 97 -11.24 -10.10 25.07
C LEU A 97 -11.15 -11.49 25.72
N PRO A 98 -11.88 -12.53 25.28
CA PRO A 98 -11.73 -13.87 25.82
C PRO A 98 -10.28 -14.35 25.88
N TYR A 99 -9.45 -14.02 24.88
CA TYR A 99 -8.03 -14.40 24.89
C TYR A 99 -7.21 -13.69 25.97
N LEU A 100 -7.53 -12.43 26.27
CA LEU A 100 -6.93 -11.74 27.42
C LEU A 100 -7.40 -12.40 28.73
N PHE A 101 -8.68 -12.72 28.85
CA PHE A 101 -9.25 -13.30 30.06
C PHE A 101 -8.76 -14.72 30.32
N GLU A 102 -8.60 -15.56 29.31
CA GLU A 102 -7.93 -16.86 29.42
C GLU A 102 -6.49 -16.70 29.90
N TYR A 103 -5.76 -15.75 29.34
CA TYR A 103 -4.40 -15.43 29.79
C TYR A 103 -4.38 -14.92 31.23
N LEU A 104 -5.38 -14.18 31.70
CA LEU A 104 -5.40 -13.70 33.08
C LEU A 104 -5.84 -14.80 34.06
N ALA A 105 -6.86 -15.59 33.71
CA ALA A 105 -7.48 -16.60 34.57
C ALA A 105 -6.73 -17.95 34.63
N GLY A 106 -5.88 -18.28 33.65
CA GLY A 106 -5.27 -19.61 33.60
C GLY A 106 -4.40 -19.95 34.81
N SER A 107 -4.61 -21.09 35.48
CA SER A 107 -3.64 -21.61 36.44
C SER A 107 -2.44 -22.18 35.68
N SER A 108 -1.25 -21.57 35.76
CA SER A 108 -0.07 -22.17 35.13
C SER A 108 0.54 -23.26 35.99
N GLN A 109 0.62 -24.48 35.47
CA GLN A 109 1.52 -25.57 35.90
C GLN A 109 2.99 -25.32 35.51
N THR A 110 3.32 -24.10 35.05
CA THR A 110 4.66 -23.67 34.62
C THR A 110 5.04 -22.42 35.42
N PRO A 111 6.31 -22.26 35.85
CA PRO A 111 6.75 -21.13 36.65
C PRO A 111 6.78 -19.86 35.80
N LEU A 112 5.62 -19.23 35.63
CA LEU A 112 5.47 -17.93 34.98
C LEU A 112 5.41 -16.84 36.06
N PRO A 113 5.90 -15.63 35.77
CA PRO A 113 5.78 -14.48 36.66
C PRO A 113 4.31 -14.16 36.94
N GLN A 114 4.04 -13.63 38.14
CA GLN A 114 2.69 -13.31 38.62
C GLN A 114 1.93 -12.47 37.60
N ARG A 115 0.69 -12.87 37.30
CA ARG A 115 -0.20 -12.14 36.39
C ARG A 115 -0.92 -11.02 37.15
N PRO A 116 -1.24 -9.90 36.50
CA PRO A 116 -1.88 -8.78 37.16
C PRO A 116 -3.31 -9.15 37.58
N LYS A 117 -3.60 -9.06 38.88
CA LYS A 117 -4.95 -9.33 39.40
C LYS A 117 -5.90 -8.18 39.08
N LEU A 118 -5.41 -6.95 39.21
CA LEU A 118 -6.16 -5.73 38.89
C LEU A 118 -5.63 -5.07 37.62
N PRO A 119 -6.47 -4.29 36.90
CA PRO A 119 -6.01 -3.43 35.80
C PRO A 119 -4.87 -2.49 36.21
N SER A 120 -4.91 -1.94 37.43
CA SER A 120 -3.85 -1.08 37.98
C SER A 120 -2.49 -1.76 38.10
N ASP A 121 -2.46 -3.09 38.22
CA ASP A 121 -1.22 -3.87 38.39
C ASP A 121 -0.54 -4.18 37.05
N LEU A 122 -1.11 -3.71 35.93
CA LEU A 122 -0.55 -3.98 34.62
C LEU A 122 0.84 -3.32 34.51
N SER A 123 1.83 -4.12 34.08
CA SER A 123 3.19 -3.66 33.80
C SER A 123 3.55 -3.91 32.33
N PRO A 124 4.57 -3.23 31.77
CA PRO A 124 5.05 -3.51 30.42
C PRO A 124 5.49 -4.97 30.24
N MET A 125 5.97 -5.64 31.29
CA MET A 125 6.34 -7.06 31.25
C MET A 125 5.12 -7.96 31.08
N HIS A 126 3.99 -7.67 31.74
CA HIS A 126 2.75 -8.42 31.58
C HIS A 126 2.26 -8.40 30.13
N VAL A 127 2.38 -7.25 29.45
CA VAL A 127 2.06 -7.14 28.01
C VAL A 127 2.96 -8.01 27.15
N GLN A 128 4.26 -8.07 27.43
CA GLN A 128 5.20 -8.94 26.71
C GLN A 128 4.90 -10.42 26.94
N HIS A 129 4.57 -10.81 28.17
CA HIS A 129 4.18 -12.18 28.48
C HIS A 129 2.87 -12.57 27.79
N PHE A 130 1.89 -11.66 27.72
CA PHE A 130 0.66 -11.89 26.95
C PHE A 130 0.96 -12.09 25.46
N ILE A 131 1.84 -11.28 24.86
CA ILE A 131 2.26 -11.45 23.46
C ILE A 131 2.90 -12.83 23.25
N GLY A 132 3.80 -13.25 24.15
CA GLY A 132 4.44 -14.56 24.09
C GLY A 132 3.45 -15.72 24.28
N TRP A 133 2.50 -15.60 25.20
CA TRP A 133 1.41 -16.56 25.38
C TRP A 133 0.55 -16.69 24.13
N LEU A 134 0.16 -15.55 23.54
CA LEU A 134 -0.66 -15.51 22.33
C LEU A 134 0.07 -16.14 21.14
N GLN A 135 1.39 -15.96 21.04
CA GLN A 135 2.21 -16.61 20.01
C GLN A 135 2.28 -18.13 20.18
N LYS A 136 2.50 -18.62 21.40
CA LYS A 136 2.52 -20.07 21.68
C LYS A 136 1.18 -20.71 21.35
N ARG A 137 0.08 -20.07 21.76
CA ARG A 137 -1.27 -20.53 21.42
C ARG A 137 -1.51 -20.53 19.91
N ALA A 138 -1.16 -19.43 19.25
CA ALA A 138 -1.28 -19.33 17.80
C ALA A 138 -0.52 -20.45 17.07
N GLN A 139 0.67 -20.83 17.55
CA GLN A 139 1.41 -21.97 17.01
C GLN A 139 0.68 -23.31 17.25
N ALA A 140 0.18 -23.54 18.46
CA ALA A 140 -0.52 -24.78 18.81
C ALA A 140 -1.83 -24.98 18.03
N GLU A 141 -2.57 -23.90 17.79
CA GLU A 141 -3.83 -23.93 17.05
C GLU A 141 -3.68 -23.70 15.53
N GLY A 142 -2.44 -23.56 15.02
CA GLY A 142 -2.19 -23.33 13.60
C GLY A 142 -2.74 -22.00 13.08
N TRP A 143 -2.75 -20.95 13.92
CA TRP A 143 -3.20 -19.62 13.53
C TRP A 143 -2.23 -18.95 12.55
N ARG A 144 -2.82 -18.10 11.70
CA ARG A 144 -2.05 -17.21 10.84
C ARG A 144 -1.49 -16.01 11.61
N PRO A 145 -0.27 -15.54 11.30
CA PRO A 145 0.28 -14.27 11.79
C PRO A 145 -0.70 -13.08 11.75
N SER A 146 -1.50 -12.97 10.68
CA SER A 146 -2.53 -11.93 10.56
C SER A 146 -3.66 -12.04 11.60
N SER A 147 -4.10 -13.25 11.94
CA SER A 147 -5.09 -13.50 13.00
C SER A 147 -4.54 -13.13 14.37
N THR A 148 -3.35 -13.62 14.72
CA THR A 148 -2.64 -13.31 15.98
C THR A 148 -2.48 -11.80 16.17
N ARG A 149 -2.08 -11.09 15.09
CA ARG A 149 -1.95 -9.63 15.08
C ARG A 149 -3.28 -8.93 15.32
N ASN A 150 -4.36 -9.40 14.68
CA ASN A 150 -5.69 -8.80 14.83
C ASN A 150 -6.24 -9.00 16.25
N THR A 151 -6.04 -10.18 16.83
CA THR A 151 -6.40 -10.49 18.21
C THR A 151 -5.73 -9.54 19.18
N TYR A 152 -4.40 -9.40 19.12
CA TYR A 152 -3.70 -8.45 19.97
C TYR A 152 -4.14 -7.00 19.70
N ARG A 153 -4.34 -6.59 18.45
CA ARG A 153 -4.79 -5.22 18.14
C ARG A 153 -6.14 -4.91 18.77
N GLY A 154 -7.05 -5.88 18.81
CA GLY A 154 -8.32 -5.76 19.50
C GLY A 154 -8.15 -5.58 21.00
N VAL A 155 -7.37 -6.46 21.64
CA VAL A 155 -7.06 -6.37 23.08
C VAL A 155 -6.38 -5.05 23.43
N LYS A 156 -5.34 -4.67 22.68
CA LYS A 156 -4.62 -3.40 22.86
C LYS A 156 -5.55 -2.19 22.75
N ALA A 157 -6.56 -2.22 21.88
CA ALA A 157 -7.51 -1.11 21.75
C ALA A 157 -8.31 -0.91 23.04
N VAL A 158 -8.76 -2.01 23.67
CA VAL A 158 -9.47 -1.95 24.96
C VAL A 158 -8.53 -1.52 26.08
N LEU A 159 -7.31 -2.05 26.14
CA LEU A 159 -6.31 -1.61 27.12
C LEU A 159 -5.97 -0.12 26.99
N ALA A 160 -5.86 0.40 25.76
CA ALA A 160 -5.62 1.82 25.53
C ALA A 160 -6.77 2.71 26.03
N GLU A 161 -8.02 2.22 25.93
CA GLU A 161 -9.17 2.90 26.52
C GLU A 161 -9.15 2.81 28.05
N MET A 162 -8.72 1.69 28.62
CA MET A 162 -8.57 1.56 30.07
C MET A 162 -7.57 2.58 30.65
N PHE A 163 -6.50 2.92 29.93
CA PHE A 163 -5.64 4.05 30.28
C PHE A 163 -6.39 5.39 30.22
N ALA A 164 -7.17 5.63 29.16
CA ALA A 164 -7.91 6.87 28.98
C ALA A 164 -9.00 7.06 30.06
N GLN A 165 -9.59 5.98 30.55
CA GLN A 165 -10.59 5.97 31.62
C GLN A 165 -9.98 5.89 33.04
N GLY A 166 -8.64 5.82 33.16
CA GLY A 166 -7.94 5.82 34.43
C GLY A 166 -7.94 4.49 35.21
N PHE A 167 -8.30 3.38 34.57
CA PHE A 167 -8.22 2.03 35.17
C PHE A 167 -6.78 1.50 35.24
N ILE A 168 -5.94 1.91 34.30
CA ILE A 168 -4.51 1.57 34.27
C ILE A 168 -3.73 2.87 34.38
N GLU A 169 -2.75 2.90 35.28
CA GLU A 169 -1.95 4.09 35.54
C GLU A 169 -0.80 4.24 34.53
N GLY A 170 -0.56 5.48 34.10
CA GLY A 170 0.56 5.85 33.25
C GLY A 170 0.23 6.00 31.77
N GLU A 171 1.29 6.06 30.96
CA GLU A 171 1.20 6.38 29.53
C GLU A 171 1.19 5.11 28.66
N PRO A 172 0.19 4.92 27.75
CA PRO A 172 0.11 3.74 26.87
C PRO A 172 1.38 3.47 26.06
N SER A 173 2.14 4.52 25.75
CA SER A 173 3.39 4.44 25.00
C SER A 173 4.48 3.60 25.69
N ARG A 174 4.47 3.52 27.03
CA ARG A 174 5.41 2.69 27.82
C ARG A 174 5.13 1.21 27.68
N PHE A 175 3.86 0.85 27.51
CA PHE A 175 3.37 -0.53 27.39
C PHE A 175 3.42 -1.03 25.94
N PHE A 176 3.15 -0.15 24.98
CA PHE A 176 2.99 -0.52 23.57
C PHE A 176 4.01 0.19 22.66
N ARG A 177 5.28 -0.23 22.71
CA ARG A 177 6.35 0.32 21.85
C ARG A 177 6.02 0.17 20.35
N ARG A 178 6.27 1.22 19.56
CA ARG A 178 6.11 1.19 18.09
C ARG A 178 7.20 0.31 17.47
N GLY A 179 6.82 -0.63 16.60
CA GLY A 179 7.77 -1.50 15.87
C GLY A 179 8.25 -2.76 16.62
N ALA A 180 7.89 -2.94 17.89
CA ALA A 180 8.38 -4.05 18.73
C ALA A 180 7.58 -5.37 18.60
N LEU A 181 6.67 -5.49 17.63
CA LEU A 181 5.79 -6.66 17.53
C LEU A 181 6.35 -7.66 16.51
N PRO A 182 6.55 -8.95 16.86
CA PRO A 182 7.34 -9.90 16.07
C PRO A 182 6.49 -10.57 14.99
N TRP A 183 5.69 -9.81 14.25
CA TRP A 183 4.76 -10.39 13.27
C TRP A 183 5.16 -10.00 11.87
N SER A 184 5.48 -11.00 11.04
CA SER A 184 5.72 -10.85 9.61
C SER A 184 4.47 -10.39 8.87
N SER A 185 4.64 -9.65 7.78
CA SER A 185 3.56 -9.42 6.82
C SER A 185 3.38 -10.68 6.00
N GLU A 186 2.15 -11.19 5.92
CA GLU A 186 1.81 -12.33 5.07
C GLU A 186 1.26 -11.85 3.73
N ASP A 187 1.47 -12.67 2.70
CA ASP A 187 0.77 -12.52 1.43
C ASP A 187 -0.74 -12.69 1.61
N SER A 188 -1.48 -11.95 0.79
CA SER A 188 -2.92 -11.95 0.88
C SER A 188 -3.52 -13.29 0.47
N LEU A 189 -4.34 -13.86 1.36
CA LEU A 189 -5.13 -15.08 1.18
C LEU A 189 -6.00 -15.16 -0.09
N GLN A 190 -6.35 -14.01 -0.63
CA GLN A 190 -7.27 -13.90 -1.75
C GLN A 190 -6.45 -13.42 -2.94
N THR A 191 -6.12 -14.30 -3.87
CA THR A 191 -5.57 -13.91 -5.17
C THR A 191 -6.70 -13.45 -6.08
N SER A 192 -6.37 -12.65 -7.08
CA SER A 192 -7.28 -12.41 -8.22
C SER A 192 -7.58 -13.73 -8.95
N LEU A 193 -8.79 -13.81 -9.50
CA LEU A 193 -9.14 -14.80 -10.53
C LEU A 193 -8.33 -14.55 -11.80
N SER A 194 -7.97 -15.60 -12.53
CA SER A 194 -7.39 -15.49 -13.87
C SER A 194 -8.40 -14.95 -14.89
N ASP A 195 -7.96 -14.60 -16.09
CA ASP A 195 -8.88 -14.10 -17.13
C ASP A 195 -9.82 -15.19 -17.63
N ALA A 196 -9.34 -16.43 -17.72
CA ALA A 196 -10.18 -17.58 -18.05
C ALA A 196 -11.21 -17.87 -16.95
N GLU A 197 -10.83 -17.83 -15.67
CA GLU A 197 -11.76 -17.95 -14.54
C GLU A 197 -12.82 -16.85 -14.54
N GLN A 198 -12.41 -15.61 -14.83
CA GLN A 198 -13.30 -14.47 -14.92
C GLN A 198 -14.31 -14.62 -16.06
N GLU A 199 -13.88 -15.09 -17.22
CA GLU A 199 -14.75 -15.33 -18.37
C GLU A 199 -15.75 -16.45 -18.09
N ARG A 200 -15.29 -17.59 -17.54
CA ARG A 200 -16.17 -18.71 -17.15
C ARG A 200 -17.23 -18.25 -16.15
N LEU A 201 -16.84 -17.50 -15.13
CA LEU A 201 -17.76 -16.94 -14.14
C LEU A 201 -18.76 -15.97 -14.78
N ALA A 202 -18.30 -15.03 -15.61
CA ALA A 202 -19.18 -14.07 -16.27
C ALA A 202 -20.17 -14.75 -17.21
N LYS A 203 -19.73 -15.75 -17.98
CA LYS A 203 -20.58 -16.55 -18.87
C LYS A 203 -21.65 -17.29 -18.07
N ALA A 204 -21.27 -17.97 -16.99
CA ALA A 204 -22.21 -18.70 -16.13
C ALA A 204 -23.28 -17.79 -15.50
N ILE A 205 -22.88 -16.63 -14.95
CA ILE A 205 -23.82 -15.67 -14.37
C ILE A 205 -24.81 -15.16 -15.44
N LYS A 206 -24.31 -14.81 -16.63
CA LYS A 206 -25.15 -14.35 -17.75
C LYS A 206 -26.13 -15.44 -18.19
N SER A 207 -25.66 -16.67 -18.40
CA SER A 207 -26.51 -17.78 -18.79
C SER A 207 -27.62 -18.05 -17.77
N ASP A 208 -27.31 -18.06 -16.47
CA ASP A 208 -28.33 -18.22 -15.42
C ASP A 208 -29.37 -17.10 -15.44
N LEU A 209 -28.94 -15.84 -15.57
CA LEU A 209 -29.88 -14.70 -15.63
C LEU A 209 -30.77 -14.74 -16.87
N VAL A 210 -30.22 -15.16 -18.02
CA VAL A 210 -30.97 -15.34 -19.27
C VAL A 210 -31.95 -16.51 -19.15
N ASP A 211 -31.53 -17.65 -18.59
CA ASP A 211 -32.40 -18.81 -18.39
C ASP A 211 -33.53 -18.50 -17.40
N VAL A 212 -33.26 -17.73 -16.34
CA VAL A 212 -34.28 -17.22 -15.43
C VAL A 212 -35.26 -16.28 -16.16
N HIS A 213 -34.76 -15.39 -17.00
CA HIS A 213 -35.61 -14.45 -17.75
C HIS A 213 -36.56 -15.16 -18.71
N HIS A 214 -36.10 -16.24 -19.37
CA HIS A 214 -36.93 -17.06 -20.25
C HIS A 214 -37.73 -18.15 -19.53
N GLY A 215 -37.70 -18.21 -18.19
CA GLY A 215 -38.40 -19.23 -17.41
C GLY A 215 -37.84 -20.65 -17.52
N ARG A 216 -36.67 -20.83 -18.14
CA ARG A 216 -35.97 -22.12 -18.28
C ARG A 216 -35.32 -22.59 -16.99
N LEU A 217 -35.04 -21.65 -16.06
CA LEU A 217 -34.44 -21.94 -14.77
C LEU A 217 -35.23 -21.23 -13.66
N GLN A 218 -35.67 -22.00 -12.67
CA GLN A 218 -36.36 -21.47 -11.49
C GLN A 218 -35.37 -21.33 -10.33
N LEU A 219 -35.10 -20.09 -9.92
CA LEU A 219 -34.21 -19.79 -8.80
C LEU A 219 -34.97 -19.01 -7.73
N LYS A 220 -34.54 -19.19 -6.47
CA LYS A 220 -35.00 -18.37 -5.35
C LYS A 220 -34.74 -16.89 -5.63
N GLN A 221 -35.63 -16.00 -5.18
CA GLN A 221 -35.48 -14.56 -5.36
C GLN A 221 -34.12 -14.06 -4.84
N SER A 222 -33.66 -14.59 -3.70
CA SER A 222 -32.35 -14.25 -3.13
C SER A 222 -31.19 -14.63 -4.06
N ALA A 223 -31.29 -15.77 -4.75
CA ALA A 223 -30.26 -16.23 -5.67
C ALA A 223 -30.23 -15.36 -6.92
N VAL A 224 -31.38 -14.98 -7.46
CA VAL A 224 -31.48 -14.05 -8.61
C VAL A 224 -30.86 -12.69 -8.27
N GLN A 225 -31.19 -12.12 -7.11
CA GLN A 225 -30.57 -10.86 -6.66
C GLN A 225 -29.06 -11.04 -6.44
N GLY A 226 -28.63 -12.17 -5.89
CA GLY A 226 -27.22 -12.49 -5.72
C GLY A 226 -26.46 -12.52 -7.05
N LEU A 227 -27.02 -13.16 -8.08
CA LEU A 227 -26.44 -13.19 -9.43
C LEU A 227 -26.32 -11.79 -10.05
N ARG A 228 -27.36 -10.96 -9.92
CA ARG A 228 -27.33 -9.57 -10.39
C ARG A 228 -26.25 -8.76 -9.67
N LEU A 229 -26.13 -8.90 -8.35
CA LEU A 229 -25.07 -8.26 -7.57
C LEU A 229 -23.69 -8.75 -8.01
N LEU A 230 -23.50 -10.05 -8.21
CA LEU A 230 -22.22 -10.62 -8.67
C LEU A 230 -21.81 -10.07 -10.04
N LEU A 231 -22.74 -9.93 -10.97
CA LEU A 231 -22.46 -9.35 -12.29
C LEU A 231 -21.93 -7.91 -12.15
N VAL A 232 -22.61 -7.09 -11.36
CA VAL A 232 -22.20 -5.70 -11.07
C VAL A 232 -20.84 -5.66 -10.36
N ALA A 233 -20.65 -6.49 -9.33
CA ALA A 233 -19.42 -6.58 -8.57
C ALA A 233 -18.23 -7.03 -9.42
N HIS A 234 -18.46 -7.98 -10.33
CA HIS A 234 -17.44 -8.50 -11.24
C HIS A 234 -16.92 -7.42 -12.18
N ARG A 235 -17.79 -6.51 -12.67
CA ARG A 235 -17.38 -5.44 -13.60
C ARG A 235 -16.72 -4.25 -12.89
N GLN A 236 -17.22 -3.87 -11.72
CA GLN A 236 -16.83 -2.63 -11.04
C GLN A 236 -15.76 -2.83 -9.96
N GLY A 237 -15.66 -4.02 -9.37
CA GLY A 237 -14.66 -4.32 -8.35
C GLY A 237 -14.77 -3.46 -7.09
N LEU A 238 -15.97 -3.05 -6.70
CA LEU A 238 -16.20 -2.17 -5.55
C LEU A 238 -16.09 -2.90 -4.21
N ASN A 239 -15.99 -2.12 -3.12
CA ASN A 239 -15.98 -2.70 -1.79
C ASN A 239 -17.32 -3.43 -1.50
N PRO A 240 -17.30 -4.56 -0.74
CA PRO A 240 -18.49 -5.35 -0.46
C PRO A 240 -19.66 -4.58 0.15
N THR A 241 -19.36 -3.72 1.13
CA THR A 241 -20.38 -3.00 1.88
C THR A 241 -21.14 -2.00 1.00
N PRO A 242 -20.49 -1.05 0.28
CA PRO A 242 -21.19 -0.19 -0.69
C PRO A 242 -22.04 -0.95 -1.70
N LEU A 243 -21.59 -2.12 -2.18
CA LEU A 243 -22.35 -2.94 -3.13
C LEU A 243 -23.61 -3.54 -2.50
N LEU A 244 -23.49 -4.16 -1.32
CA LEU A 244 -24.63 -4.77 -0.61
C LEU A 244 -25.64 -3.72 -0.12
N GLU A 245 -25.19 -2.50 0.12
CA GLU A 245 -25.97 -1.42 0.71
C GLU A 245 -26.45 -0.38 -0.31
N MET A 246 -26.40 -0.67 -1.61
CA MET A 246 -26.91 0.27 -2.61
C MET A 246 -28.41 0.55 -2.43
N CYS A 247 -28.77 1.82 -2.58
CA CYS A 247 -30.14 2.29 -2.43
C CYS A 247 -30.76 2.66 -3.80
N ARG A 248 -32.09 2.58 -3.89
CA ARG A 248 -32.88 2.79 -5.11
C ARG A 248 -32.88 4.24 -5.57
N ASP A 249 -32.96 5.16 -4.61
CA ASP A 249 -32.89 6.61 -4.76
C ASP A 249 -31.50 7.11 -5.15
N ALA A 250 -30.50 6.22 -5.09
CA ALA A 250 -29.13 6.58 -5.38
C ALA A 250 -28.79 6.54 -6.89
N LEU A 251 -29.71 6.06 -7.74
CA LEU A 251 -29.56 6.01 -9.20
C LEU A 251 -29.91 7.38 -9.82
N ALA A 252 -28.97 7.94 -10.56
CA ALA A 252 -29.15 9.16 -11.35
C ALA A 252 -28.62 8.95 -12.78
N PRO A 253 -29.07 9.76 -13.76
CA PRO A 253 -28.42 9.79 -15.07
C PRO A 253 -26.93 10.08 -14.92
N GLY A 254 -26.09 9.34 -15.66
CA GLY A 254 -24.65 9.55 -15.66
C GLY A 254 -24.24 10.82 -16.42
N PHE A 255 -23.00 11.26 -16.22
CA PHE A 255 -22.46 12.46 -16.84
C PHE A 255 -22.22 12.31 -18.35
N LEU A 256 -22.05 11.07 -18.83
CA LEU A 256 -21.89 10.74 -20.24
C LEU A 256 -23.16 10.08 -20.78
N PRO A 257 -23.53 10.30 -22.06
CA PRO A 257 -24.60 9.55 -22.71
C PRO A 257 -24.35 8.04 -22.58
N GLY A 258 -25.37 7.30 -22.14
CA GLY A 258 -25.24 5.86 -21.92
C GLY A 258 -24.58 5.44 -20.60
N THR A 259 -24.49 6.33 -19.61
CA THR A 259 -23.99 5.98 -18.28
C THR A 259 -25.03 6.21 -17.19
N ILE A 260 -24.94 5.46 -16.09
CA ILE A 260 -25.76 5.62 -14.89
C ILE A 260 -24.85 5.94 -13.70
N LEU A 261 -25.21 6.97 -12.95
CA LEU A 261 -24.55 7.33 -11.70
C LEU A 261 -25.22 6.62 -10.53
N ILE A 262 -24.46 5.98 -9.64
CA ILE A 262 -24.96 5.52 -8.34
C ILE A 262 -24.21 6.20 -7.22
N ARG A 263 -24.94 6.79 -6.30
CA ARG A 263 -24.41 7.29 -5.04
C ARG A 263 -24.31 6.13 -4.04
N THR A 264 -23.12 5.89 -3.51
CA THR A 264 -22.95 4.89 -2.44
C THR A 264 -22.27 5.51 -1.26
N ALA A 265 -22.64 5.07 -0.06
CA ALA A 265 -22.09 5.57 1.17
C ALA A 265 -21.02 4.62 1.71
N LYS A 266 -19.80 5.13 1.92
CA LYS A 266 -18.85 4.44 2.79
C LYS A 266 -18.92 5.06 4.18
N HIS A 267 -19.62 4.39 5.08
CA HIS A 267 -19.70 4.82 6.47
C HIS A 267 -18.36 4.59 7.17
N ARG A 268 -17.79 5.64 7.74
CA ARG A 268 -16.66 5.59 8.68
C ARG A 268 -17.08 6.31 9.95
N SER A 269 -16.69 5.80 11.11
CA SER A 269 -16.94 6.48 12.39
C SER A 269 -16.27 7.86 12.44
N LYS A 270 -16.78 8.73 13.33
CA LYS A 270 -16.37 10.15 13.46
C LYS A 270 -14.84 10.25 13.41
N LYS A 271 -14.32 10.87 12.35
CA LYS A 271 -12.87 11.03 12.15
C LYS A 271 -12.30 11.80 13.34
N ILE A 272 -11.46 11.16 14.16
CA ILE A 272 -10.38 11.90 14.84
C ILE A 272 -9.56 12.50 13.70
N ARG A 273 -9.53 13.84 13.61
CA ARG A 273 -8.82 14.58 12.56
C ARG A 273 -7.31 14.33 12.70
N SER A 274 -6.81 13.31 12.02
CA SER A 274 -5.39 13.16 11.72
C SER A 274 -5.20 12.25 10.51
N ASN A 275 -5.39 12.83 9.32
CA ASN A 275 -4.39 12.85 8.24
C ASN A 275 -5.03 13.39 6.96
N VAL A 276 -4.44 14.49 6.50
CA VAL A 276 -4.55 15.05 5.15
C VAL A 276 -4.17 13.95 4.16
N GLY A 277 -5.05 13.67 3.19
CA GLY A 277 -4.77 12.64 2.18
C GLY A 277 -5.99 11.92 1.62
N ARG A 278 -7.18 12.54 1.60
CA ARG A 278 -8.25 12.13 0.69
C ARG A 278 -8.65 13.31 -0.17
N SER A 279 -8.31 13.19 -1.44
CA SER A 279 -8.80 13.93 -2.59
C SER A 279 -8.79 15.45 -2.43
N ALA A 280 -7.70 16.07 -2.90
CA ALA A 280 -7.73 17.46 -3.32
C ALA A 280 -8.67 17.59 -4.51
N LEU A 281 -9.97 17.76 -4.23
CA LEU A 281 -11.01 18.44 -5.01
C LEU A 281 -12.35 18.18 -4.31
N GLY A 282 -12.85 19.20 -3.62
CA GLY A 282 -14.11 19.14 -2.87
C GLY A 282 -14.04 19.88 -1.53
N ARG A 283 -13.80 21.19 -1.57
CA ARG A 283 -14.02 22.09 -0.43
C ARG A 283 -15.54 22.21 -0.20
N HIS A 284 -15.99 22.09 1.04
CA HIS A 284 -16.73 23.14 1.75
C HIS A 284 -16.72 22.83 3.25
N ALA A 285 -16.12 23.73 4.02
CA ALA A 285 -16.18 23.72 5.46
C ALA A 285 -17.60 24.09 5.89
N SER A 286 -18.31 23.15 6.50
CA SER A 286 -19.37 23.47 7.46
C SER A 286 -19.01 22.82 8.78
N ASN A 287 -18.86 23.65 9.82
CA ASN A 287 -18.68 23.21 11.20
C ASN A 287 -20.03 22.71 11.74
N GLN A 288 -20.50 21.55 11.29
CA GLN A 288 -21.53 20.80 11.99
C GLN A 288 -21.06 19.36 12.23
N PRO A 289 -21.30 18.80 13.43
CA PRO A 289 -20.94 17.42 13.77
C PRO A 289 -21.98 16.48 13.15
N ASN A 290 -22.00 16.37 11.83
CA ASN A 290 -22.91 15.45 11.15
C ASN A 290 -22.19 14.15 10.79
N GLU A 291 -22.88 13.01 10.91
CA GLU A 291 -22.43 11.68 10.49
C GLU A 291 -22.33 11.60 8.96
N GLN A 292 -21.46 12.41 8.35
CA GLN A 292 -21.32 12.44 6.91
C GLN A 292 -20.60 11.16 6.46
N ALA A 293 -21.38 10.23 5.93
CA ALA A 293 -20.86 9.16 5.09
C ALA A 293 -19.99 9.80 4.00
N ASP A 294 -18.82 9.23 3.75
CA ASP A 294 -18.04 9.65 2.59
C ASP A 294 -18.83 9.14 1.35
N GLU A 295 -19.66 10.01 0.76
CA GLU A 295 -20.44 9.71 -0.44
C GLU A 295 -19.49 9.48 -1.61
N GLN A 296 -19.68 8.35 -2.28
CA GLN A 296 -18.94 7.95 -3.46
C GLN A 296 -19.89 7.85 -4.64
N ASN A 297 -19.68 8.72 -5.62
CA ASN A 297 -20.31 8.65 -6.92
C ASN A 297 -19.63 7.56 -7.76
N LEU A 298 -20.44 6.67 -8.33
CA LEU A 298 -19.98 5.55 -9.15
C LEU A 298 -20.64 5.64 -10.52
N CYS A 299 -19.86 5.52 -11.58
CA CYS A 299 -20.36 5.52 -12.95
C CYS A 299 -20.45 4.08 -13.46
N PHE A 300 -21.61 3.71 -13.99
CA PHE A 300 -21.90 2.40 -14.58
C PHE A 300 -22.23 2.59 -16.06
N ASP A 301 -21.85 1.63 -16.89
CA ASP A 301 -22.30 1.60 -18.29
C ASP A 301 -23.78 1.16 -18.35
N LEU A 302 -24.42 1.33 -19.51
CA LEU A 302 -25.82 0.92 -19.74
C LEU A 302 -26.10 -0.53 -19.31
N SER A 303 -25.13 -1.43 -19.44
CA SER A 303 -25.31 -2.86 -19.17
C SER A 303 -25.54 -3.17 -17.69
N GLU A 304 -24.74 -2.58 -16.80
CA GLU A 304 -24.89 -2.69 -15.36
C GLU A 304 -26.09 -1.89 -14.88
N GLY A 305 -26.31 -0.72 -15.51
CA GLY A 305 -27.50 0.09 -15.30
C GLY A 305 -28.79 -0.70 -15.53
N ALA A 306 -28.88 -1.45 -16.62
CA ALA A 306 -30.02 -2.30 -16.94
C ALA A 306 -30.22 -3.42 -15.91
N VAL A 307 -29.14 -4.05 -15.42
CA VAL A 307 -29.21 -5.09 -14.38
C VAL A 307 -29.76 -4.53 -13.06
N LEU A 308 -29.34 -3.32 -12.69
CA LEU A 308 -29.83 -2.63 -11.50
C LEU A 308 -31.29 -2.20 -11.64
N GLN A 309 -31.67 -1.65 -12.80
CA GLN A 309 -33.06 -1.34 -13.10
C GLN A 309 -33.93 -2.60 -13.05
N GLN A 310 -33.45 -3.73 -13.58
CA GLN A 310 -34.15 -5.01 -13.51
C GLN A 310 -34.30 -5.49 -12.05
N ALA A 311 -33.27 -5.32 -11.21
CA ALA A 311 -33.33 -5.63 -9.79
C ALA A 311 -34.41 -4.81 -9.07
N ILE A 312 -34.48 -3.51 -9.37
CA ILE A 312 -35.45 -2.57 -8.79
C ILE A 312 -36.86 -2.87 -9.27
N ALA A 313 -37.05 -3.04 -10.57
CA ALA A 313 -38.34 -3.31 -11.17
C ALA A 313 -38.94 -4.61 -10.63
N SER A 314 -38.15 -5.69 -10.55
CA SER A 314 -38.63 -7.00 -10.10
C SER A 314 -38.93 -7.08 -8.59
N THR A 315 -38.68 -6.01 -7.84
CA THR A 315 -38.86 -5.97 -6.38
C THR A 315 -39.65 -4.73 -5.94
N ARG A 316 -40.28 -4.03 -6.88
CA ARG A 316 -41.03 -2.79 -6.64
C ARG A 316 -42.17 -3.00 -5.63
N GLU A 317 -42.90 -4.08 -5.77
CA GLU A 317 -44.03 -4.44 -4.91
C GLU A 317 -43.58 -4.76 -3.47
N LEU A 318 -42.36 -5.28 -3.31
CA LEU A 318 -41.82 -5.64 -2.00
C LEU A 318 -41.48 -4.42 -1.13
N VAL A 319 -41.38 -3.22 -1.72
CA VAL A 319 -41.01 -1.98 -0.99
C VAL A 319 -42.09 -1.58 0.02
N GLY A 320 -43.37 -1.80 -0.31
CA GLY A 320 -44.49 -1.47 0.57
C GLY A 320 -44.49 -2.31 1.86
N GLU A 321 -44.15 -3.59 1.72
CA GLU A 321 -44.11 -4.57 2.82
C GLU A 321 -42.76 -4.62 3.55
N ALA A 322 -41.70 -4.00 3.00
CA ALA A 322 -40.38 -4.05 3.59
C ALA A 322 -40.30 -3.28 4.93
N PRO A 323 -39.54 -3.79 5.92
CA PRO A 323 -39.19 -3.01 7.11
C PRO A 323 -38.55 -1.67 6.75
N SER A 324 -38.80 -0.62 7.54
CA SER A 324 -38.31 0.75 7.30
C SER A 324 -36.82 0.80 6.93
N ALA A 325 -35.98 0.05 7.64
CA ALA A 325 -34.54 -0.04 7.43
C ALA A 325 -34.12 -0.58 6.04
N PHE A 326 -35.00 -1.28 5.33
CA PHE A 326 -34.68 -1.92 4.04
C PHE A 326 -35.44 -1.34 2.85
N LYS A 327 -36.46 -0.49 3.05
CA LYS A 327 -37.31 0.05 1.97
C LYS A 327 -36.51 0.67 0.82
N THR A 328 -35.41 1.34 1.14
CA THR A 328 -34.56 2.02 0.17
C THR A 328 -33.57 1.08 -0.53
N ARG A 329 -33.38 -0.17 -0.09
CA ARG A 329 -32.36 -1.08 -0.63
C ARG A 329 -32.75 -1.62 -2.01
N ILE A 330 -31.74 -1.79 -2.88
CA ILE A 330 -31.92 -2.41 -4.20
C ILE A 330 -32.17 -3.92 -4.08
N TRP A 331 -31.36 -4.60 -3.29
CA TRP A 331 -31.30 -6.08 -3.25
C TRP A 331 -32.33 -6.71 -2.32
N LEU A 332 -33.61 -6.36 -2.49
CA LEU A 332 -34.71 -6.92 -1.72
C LEU A 332 -35.11 -8.30 -2.24
N TYR A 333 -35.55 -9.17 -1.33
CA TYR A 333 -36.20 -10.43 -1.67
C TYR A 333 -37.15 -10.87 -0.55
N ARG A 334 -38.15 -11.69 -0.90
CA ARG A 334 -38.99 -12.37 0.08
C ARG A 334 -38.30 -13.66 0.54
N ALA A 335 -38.16 -13.84 1.85
CA ALA A 335 -37.51 -15.04 2.40
C ALA A 335 -38.37 -16.29 2.14
N GLU A 336 -37.85 -17.21 1.34
CA GLU A 336 -38.56 -18.46 1.00
C GLU A 336 -38.38 -19.56 2.05
N ALA A 337 -37.39 -19.43 2.92
CA ALA A 337 -37.14 -20.33 4.05
C ALA A 337 -36.69 -19.53 5.28
N SER A 338 -36.98 -20.06 6.46
CA SER A 338 -36.48 -19.48 7.71
C SER A 338 -34.97 -19.71 7.82
N ALA A 339 -34.20 -18.66 8.05
CA ALA A 339 -32.75 -18.74 8.18
C ALA A 339 -32.23 -17.75 9.23
N GLY A 340 -31.78 -18.28 10.38
CA GLY A 340 -31.43 -17.45 11.53
C GLY A 340 -32.65 -16.68 12.06
N SER A 341 -32.52 -15.36 12.21
CA SER A 341 -33.61 -14.48 12.67
C SER A 341 -34.65 -14.14 11.60
N THR A 342 -34.38 -14.45 10.32
CA THR A 342 -35.30 -14.16 9.22
C THR A 342 -36.32 -15.30 9.10
N LYS A 343 -37.60 -14.99 9.32
CA LYS A 343 -38.71 -15.93 9.15
C LYS A 343 -39.12 -16.01 7.68
N ARG A 344 -39.56 -17.20 7.26
CA ARG A 344 -40.20 -17.40 5.94
C ARG A 344 -41.35 -16.40 5.73
N GLY A 345 -41.45 -15.83 4.54
CA GLY A 345 -42.45 -14.85 4.14
C GLY A 345 -42.05 -13.39 4.37
N ASN A 346 -41.10 -13.12 5.28
CA ASN A 346 -40.65 -11.75 5.56
C ASN A 346 -39.78 -11.18 4.44
N ILE A 347 -39.90 -9.89 4.20
CA ILE A 347 -39.01 -9.16 3.28
C ILE A 347 -37.70 -8.82 3.96
N THR A 348 -36.59 -9.09 3.27
CA THR A 348 -35.24 -8.78 3.74
C THR A 348 -34.36 -8.35 2.55
N CYS A 349 -33.15 -7.89 2.82
CA CYS A 349 -32.14 -7.60 1.79
C CYS A 349 -31.02 -8.65 1.77
N LEU A 350 -30.22 -8.65 0.69
CA LEU A 350 -28.98 -9.43 0.63
C LEU A 350 -28.01 -9.02 1.75
N ASP A 351 -27.36 -10.02 2.30
CA ASP A 351 -26.23 -9.95 3.22
C ASP A 351 -25.07 -10.81 2.70
N SER A 352 -23.92 -10.77 3.37
CA SER A 352 -22.77 -11.59 2.96
C SER A 352 -23.07 -13.10 2.95
N LYS A 353 -23.96 -13.59 3.82
CA LYS A 353 -24.30 -15.01 3.91
C LYS A 353 -25.19 -15.46 2.76
N SER A 354 -26.24 -14.71 2.45
CA SER A 354 -27.13 -14.98 1.32
C SER A 354 -26.43 -14.82 -0.02
N LEU A 355 -25.49 -13.86 -0.13
CA LEU A 355 -24.63 -13.76 -1.30
C LEU A 355 -23.71 -14.98 -1.45
N ASN A 356 -23.07 -15.45 -0.37
CA ASN A 356 -22.24 -16.66 -0.44
C ASN A 356 -23.04 -17.89 -0.89
N ARG A 357 -24.28 -18.06 -0.41
CA ARG A 357 -25.17 -19.13 -0.89
C ARG A 357 -25.51 -19.00 -2.37
N ALA A 358 -25.69 -17.77 -2.87
CA ALA A 358 -25.92 -17.54 -4.29
C ALA A 358 -24.67 -17.88 -5.13
N ILE A 359 -23.48 -17.57 -4.61
CA ILE A 359 -22.18 -17.93 -5.20
C ILE A 359 -22.03 -19.46 -5.25
N GLU A 360 -22.20 -20.15 -4.13
CA GLU A 360 -22.12 -21.62 -4.04
C GLU A 360 -23.11 -22.26 -5.03
N GLY A 361 -24.35 -21.77 -5.07
CA GLY A 361 -25.35 -22.29 -5.97
C GLY A 361 -24.99 -22.15 -7.45
N VAL A 362 -24.38 -21.04 -7.90
CA VAL A 362 -23.97 -20.92 -9.31
C VAL A 362 -22.74 -21.78 -9.63
N ILE A 363 -21.81 -21.92 -8.68
CA ILE A 363 -20.64 -22.79 -8.83
C ILE A 363 -21.09 -24.24 -9.00
N GLU A 364 -22.01 -24.72 -8.16
CA GLU A 364 -22.54 -26.08 -8.22
C GLU A 364 -23.35 -26.32 -9.50
N ARG A 365 -24.32 -25.45 -9.83
CA ARG A 365 -25.20 -25.62 -11.00
C ARG A 365 -24.45 -25.64 -12.32
N ARG A 366 -23.37 -24.86 -12.44
CA ARG A 366 -22.58 -24.72 -13.68
C ARG A 366 -21.26 -25.48 -13.61
N SER A 367 -21.03 -26.26 -12.54
CA SER A 367 -19.79 -26.99 -12.28
C SER A 367 -18.55 -26.13 -12.51
N LEU A 368 -18.54 -24.92 -11.97
CA LEU A 368 -17.47 -23.95 -12.23
C LEU A 368 -16.17 -24.41 -11.55
N LEU A 369 -15.16 -24.69 -12.36
CA LEU A 369 -13.82 -25.05 -11.92
C LEU A 369 -12.86 -23.85 -12.07
N GLY A 370 -11.98 -23.70 -11.08
CA GLY A 370 -10.78 -22.88 -11.19
C GLY A 370 -9.74 -23.55 -12.08
N ASP A 371 -8.66 -22.83 -12.40
CA ASP A 371 -7.64 -23.33 -13.34
C ASP A 371 -6.91 -24.58 -12.83
N GLY A 372 -6.86 -24.78 -11.51
CA GLY A 372 -6.33 -26.00 -10.89
C GLY A 372 -7.32 -27.17 -10.81
N GLY A 373 -8.46 -27.11 -11.51
CA GLY A 373 -9.46 -28.19 -11.54
C GLY A 373 -10.35 -28.31 -10.29
N LEU A 374 -10.11 -27.51 -9.24
CA LEU A 374 -10.97 -27.45 -8.05
C LEU A 374 -12.16 -26.51 -8.25
N PRO A 375 -13.26 -26.64 -7.47
CA PRO A 375 -14.37 -25.71 -7.52
C PRO A 375 -13.93 -24.24 -7.36
N LEU A 376 -14.45 -23.38 -8.23
CA LEU A 376 -14.04 -21.99 -8.32
C LEU A 376 -14.37 -21.23 -7.02
N ARG A 377 -13.37 -20.72 -6.31
CA ARG A 377 -13.59 -19.94 -5.07
C ARG A 377 -13.88 -18.48 -5.39
N VAL A 378 -15.12 -18.02 -5.20
CA VAL A 378 -15.50 -16.62 -5.49
C VAL A 378 -15.90 -15.89 -4.21
N ASN A 379 -15.44 -14.64 -4.08
CA ASN A 379 -16.00 -13.67 -3.15
C ASN A 379 -15.77 -12.26 -3.69
N LEU A 380 -16.47 -11.26 -3.12
CA LEU A 380 -16.39 -9.87 -3.56
C LEU A 380 -14.96 -9.28 -3.48
N SER A 381 -14.14 -9.73 -2.52
CA SER A 381 -12.74 -9.28 -2.41
C SER A 381 -11.86 -9.82 -3.55
N ARG A 382 -12.03 -11.08 -3.96
CA ARG A 382 -11.34 -11.62 -5.16
C ARG A 382 -11.78 -10.90 -6.42
N LEU A 383 -13.08 -10.64 -6.58
CA LEU A 383 -13.59 -9.87 -7.73
C LEU A 383 -12.99 -8.46 -7.80
N ARG A 384 -12.85 -7.78 -6.65
CA ARG A 384 -12.16 -6.49 -6.56
C ARG A 384 -10.69 -6.58 -6.97
N LYS A 385 -9.97 -7.64 -6.57
CA LYS A 385 -8.58 -7.86 -7.00
C LYS A 385 -8.46 -8.20 -8.48
N SER A 386 -9.35 -9.02 -9.02
CA SER A 386 -9.43 -9.29 -10.47
C SER A 386 -9.69 -8.01 -11.27
N ARG A 387 -10.59 -7.15 -10.81
CA ARG A 387 -10.82 -5.85 -11.44
C ARG A 387 -9.59 -4.95 -11.38
N PHE A 388 -8.85 -4.98 -10.27
CA PHE A 388 -7.59 -4.26 -10.12
C PHE A 388 -6.54 -4.75 -11.12
N ASP A 389 -6.37 -6.06 -11.30
CA ASP A 389 -5.42 -6.59 -12.28
C ASP A 389 -5.81 -6.23 -13.71
N ARG A 390 -7.11 -6.28 -14.06
CA ARG A 390 -7.58 -5.77 -15.36
C ARG A 390 -7.30 -4.27 -15.53
N ALA A 391 -7.54 -3.46 -14.49
CA ALA A 391 -7.23 -2.03 -14.50
C ALA A 391 -5.73 -1.77 -14.72
N LEU A 392 -4.88 -2.57 -14.07
CA LEU A 392 -3.43 -2.46 -14.18
C LEU A 392 -2.95 -2.74 -15.59
N ARG A 393 -3.54 -3.74 -16.28
CA ARG A 393 -3.23 -4.00 -17.69
C ARG A 393 -3.70 -2.88 -18.61
N THR A 394 -4.91 -2.35 -18.39
CA THR A 394 -5.42 -1.22 -19.18
C THR A 394 -4.59 0.06 -18.97
N ALA A 395 -4.01 0.23 -17.79
CA ALA A 395 -3.14 1.35 -17.45
C ALA A 395 -1.66 1.06 -17.76
N ASP A 396 -1.36 0.03 -18.55
CA ASP A 396 -0.01 -0.36 -18.96
C ASP A 396 0.99 -0.51 -17.79
N GLY A 397 0.52 -1.07 -16.68
CA GLY A 397 1.33 -1.29 -15.48
C GLY A 397 1.44 -0.08 -14.54
N ASP A 398 0.85 1.07 -14.86
CA ASP A 398 0.88 2.26 -14.00
C ASP A 398 -0.01 2.06 -12.76
N ILE A 399 0.64 1.86 -11.61
CA ILE A 399 0.00 1.66 -10.30
C ILE A 399 -0.76 2.92 -9.85
N ALA A 400 -0.30 4.12 -10.21
CA ALA A 400 -0.95 5.37 -9.82
C ALA A 400 -2.26 5.59 -10.59
N ILE A 401 -2.25 5.40 -11.91
CA ILE A 401 -3.47 5.45 -12.75
C ILE A 401 -4.46 4.37 -12.28
N THR A 402 -3.97 3.15 -12.05
CA THR A 402 -4.78 2.03 -11.55
C THR A 402 -5.39 2.31 -10.17
N ALA A 403 -4.61 2.90 -9.26
CA ALA A 403 -5.07 3.28 -7.94
C ALA A 403 -6.19 4.32 -8.02
N ASN A 404 -6.03 5.34 -8.87
CA ASN A 404 -7.04 6.36 -9.10
C ASN A 404 -8.34 5.76 -9.65
N LEU A 405 -8.26 4.88 -10.65
CA LEU A 405 -9.43 4.18 -11.21
C LEU A 405 -10.17 3.34 -10.15
N MET A 406 -9.44 2.79 -9.18
CA MET A 406 -9.99 1.94 -8.11
C MET A 406 -10.36 2.67 -6.82
N GLY A 407 -10.20 4.00 -6.79
CA GLY A 407 -10.46 4.84 -5.62
C GLY A 407 -9.51 4.54 -4.44
N ASN A 408 -8.28 4.11 -4.75
CA ASN A 408 -7.20 3.85 -3.79
C ASN A 408 -6.10 4.91 -3.92
N THR A 409 -5.24 5.03 -2.90
CA THR A 409 -3.95 5.74 -3.09
C THR A 409 -2.91 4.79 -3.68
N PRO A 410 -1.90 5.29 -4.43
CA PRO A 410 -0.85 4.44 -4.99
C PRO A 410 -0.15 3.56 -3.94
N ARG A 411 0.08 4.11 -2.73
CA ARG A 411 0.63 3.36 -1.59
C ARG A 411 -0.26 2.19 -1.15
N VAL A 412 -1.59 2.39 -1.09
CA VAL A 412 -2.53 1.33 -0.70
C VAL A 412 -2.65 0.29 -1.82
N ALA A 413 -2.60 0.73 -3.07
CA ALA A 413 -2.59 -0.15 -4.24
C ALA A 413 -1.35 -1.06 -4.23
N GLY A 414 -0.15 -0.49 -4.14
CA GLY A 414 1.13 -1.20 -4.15
C GLY A 414 1.40 -2.12 -2.95
N VAL A 415 0.59 -2.07 -1.89
CA VAL A 415 0.71 -2.99 -0.74
C VAL A 415 -0.33 -4.11 -0.77
N ASN A 416 -1.54 -3.84 -1.25
CA ASN A 416 -2.68 -4.77 -1.04
C ASN A 416 -3.06 -5.58 -2.29
N TYR A 417 -2.60 -5.18 -3.47
CA TYR A 417 -3.00 -5.76 -4.75
C TYR A 417 -1.87 -6.36 -5.62
N PRO A 418 -0.56 -6.09 -5.42
CA PRO A 418 0.46 -6.89 -6.09
C PRO A 418 0.55 -8.24 -5.39
N SER A 419 -0.35 -9.15 -5.75
CA SER A 419 -0.18 -10.57 -5.50
C SER A 419 0.24 -11.23 -6.80
N MET A 420 1.41 -11.87 -6.81
CA MET A 420 1.80 -12.79 -7.89
C MET A 420 0.83 -13.98 -7.88
N ASN A 421 -0.15 -13.98 -8.78
CA ASN A 421 -1.00 -15.15 -9.02
C ASN A 421 -0.39 -16.01 -10.15
N GLU A 422 -0.87 -17.25 -10.31
CA GLU A 422 -0.37 -18.15 -11.37
C GLU A 422 -0.52 -17.55 -12.77
N ALA A 423 -1.56 -16.74 -13.03
CA ALA A 423 -1.71 -16.02 -14.28
C ALA A 423 -0.58 -14.98 -14.51
N ARG A 424 -0.21 -14.19 -13.50
CA ARG A 424 0.91 -13.22 -13.58
C ARG A 424 2.26 -13.93 -13.63
N LYS A 425 2.39 -15.10 -12.98
CA LYS A 425 3.58 -15.96 -13.14
C LYS A 425 3.65 -16.53 -14.55
N ALA A 426 2.53 -16.95 -15.12
CA ALA A 426 2.43 -17.46 -16.49
C ALA A 426 2.63 -16.36 -17.53
N ASP A 427 2.09 -15.16 -17.34
CA ASP A 427 2.33 -13.98 -18.18
C ASP A 427 3.79 -13.55 -18.08
N ALA A 428 4.37 -13.49 -16.88
CA ALA A 428 5.78 -13.22 -16.68
C ALA A 428 6.66 -14.32 -17.30
N ALA A 429 6.27 -15.58 -17.17
CA ALA A 429 6.96 -16.71 -17.78
C ALA A 429 6.79 -16.71 -19.30
N SER A 430 5.64 -16.29 -19.84
CA SER A 430 5.38 -16.16 -21.28
C SER A 430 6.16 -14.99 -21.88
N PHE A 431 6.25 -13.88 -21.15
CA PHE A 431 7.13 -12.75 -21.47
C PHE A 431 8.60 -13.19 -21.49
N MET A 432 9.01 -14.04 -20.53
CA MET A 432 10.38 -14.59 -20.47
C MET A 432 10.64 -15.72 -21.48
N ASN A 433 9.62 -16.47 -21.93
CA ASN A 433 9.80 -17.69 -22.71
C ASN A 433 9.38 -17.57 -24.19
N GLY A 434 8.42 -16.72 -24.54
CA GLY A 434 7.87 -16.62 -25.90
C GLY A 434 8.61 -15.62 -26.76
N ASP A 435 8.54 -14.33 -26.40
CA ASP A 435 9.15 -13.27 -27.20
C ASP A 435 10.64 -13.11 -26.91
N TYR A 436 11.09 -13.25 -25.66
CA TYR A 436 12.50 -13.12 -25.31
C TYR A 436 13.36 -14.23 -25.94
N THR A 437 12.91 -15.49 -25.96
CA THR A 437 13.68 -16.58 -26.59
C THR A 437 13.56 -16.60 -28.12
N VAL A 438 12.47 -16.09 -28.70
CA VAL A 438 12.35 -15.90 -30.16
C VAL A 438 13.15 -14.68 -30.61
N LEU A 439 13.20 -13.60 -29.84
CA LEU A 439 14.12 -12.46 -30.04
C LEU A 439 15.58 -12.92 -29.92
N MET A 440 15.92 -13.75 -28.93
CA MET A 440 17.27 -14.31 -28.75
C MET A 440 17.61 -15.46 -29.73
N ARG A 441 16.63 -16.14 -30.36
CA ARG A 441 16.86 -17.15 -31.41
C ARG A 441 16.88 -16.55 -32.81
N ALA A 442 16.10 -15.49 -33.07
CA ALA A 442 16.14 -14.74 -34.32
C ALA A 442 17.50 -14.03 -34.52
N GLU A 443 18.28 -13.87 -33.44
CA GLU A 443 19.68 -13.46 -33.49
C GLU A 443 20.63 -14.46 -34.17
N ALA A 444 20.17 -15.66 -34.57
CA ALA A 444 20.99 -16.56 -35.38
C ALA A 444 21.07 -16.16 -36.88
N GLN A 445 20.26 -15.18 -37.33
CA GLN A 445 20.32 -14.60 -38.68
C GLN A 445 20.08 -13.08 -38.71
N ALA A 446 20.37 -12.37 -37.61
CA ALA A 446 20.38 -10.91 -37.60
C ALA A 446 21.74 -10.36 -38.08
N PRO A 447 21.78 -9.22 -38.80
CA PRO A 447 23.02 -8.60 -39.26
C PRO A 447 23.92 -8.23 -38.07
N ARG A 448 25.24 -8.34 -38.26
CA ARG A 448 26.25 -7.92 -37.28
C ARG A 448 26.04 -6.45 -36.87
N GLY A 449 25.93 -6.20 -35.56
CA GLY A 449 26.21 -4.92 -34.90
C GLY A 449 24.97 -4.11 -34.51
N ASN A 450 24.63 -4.08 -33.22
CA ASN A 450 23.83 -2.98 -32.66
C ASN A 450 24.72 -1.72 -32.65
N GLU A 451 24.61 -0.91 -33.69
CA GLU A 451 25.32 0.35 -33.80
C GLU A 451 24.78 1.31 -32.72
N ILE A 452 25.61 1.64 -31.72
CA ILE A 452 25.28 2.62 -30.69
C ILE A 452 25.17 3.99 -31.37
N ARG A 453 23.93 4.47 -31.55
CA ARG A 453 23.65 5.76 -32.17
C ARG A 453 22.94 6.69 -31.16
N PRO A 454 23.41 7.94 -30.99
CA PRO A 454 22.67 8.94 -30.22
C PRO A 454 21.27 9.16 -30.80
N VAL A 455 20.30 9.45 -29.93
CA VAL A 455 18.94 9.79 -30.38
C VAL A 455 18.99 11.09 -31.16
N GLN A 456 18.37 11.13 -32.34
CA GLN A 456 18.31 12.34 -33.16
C GLN A 456 17.55 13.42 -32.40
N VAL A 457 18.23 14.52 -32.06
CA VAL A 457 17.62 15.65 -31.36
C VAL A 457 16.70 16.41 -32.30
N GLU A 458 15.40 16.37 -32.02
CA GLU A 458 14.40 17.18 -32.71
C GLU A 458 14.15 18.50 -31.96
N PRO A 459 13.81 19.59 -32.69
CA PRO A 459 13.38 20.84 -32.05
C PRO A 459 12.17 20.58 -31.15
N PHE A 460 12.23 21.03 -29.90
CA PHE A 460 11.10 20.95 -28.97
C PHE A 460 9.90 21.73 -29.54
N LYS A 461 8.92 21.02 -30.12
CA LYS A 461 7.69 21.62 -30.63
C LYS A 461 6.82 22.01 -29.44
N VAL A 462 6.74 23.30 -29.13
CA VAL A 462 5.74 23.82 -28.20
C VAL A 462 4.36 23.62 -28.84
N GLY A 463 3.73 22.48 -28.55
CA GLY A 463 2.38 22.19 -29.01
C GLY A 463 1.40 23.21 -28.44
N LYS A 464 0.61 23.88 -29.30
CA LYS A 464 -0.55 24.67 -28.90
C LYS A 464 -1.56 23.75 -28.22
N GLY A 465 -1.42 23.54 -26.90
CA GLY A 465 -2.42 22.82 -26.09
C GLY A 465 -1.91 21.99 -24.91
N SER A 466 -0.60 21.74 -24.75
CA SER A 466 -0.08 21.01 -23.57
C SER A 466 0.67 21.96 -22.63
N ILE A 467 0.21 22.05 -21.39
CA ILE A 467 0.94 22.67 -20.27
C ILE A 467 2.04 21.67 -19.86
N SER A 468 3.07 21.49 -20.68
CA SER A 468 4.29 20.82 -20.22
C SER A 468 5.08 21.83 -19.40
N ALA A 469 5.36 21.49 -18.14
CA ALA A 469 6.26 22.28 -17.31
C ALA A 469 7.62 22.41 -18.03
N PRO A 470 8.32 23.56 -17.90
CA PRO A 470 9.65 23.71 -18.48
C PRO A 470 10.55 22.59 -17.96
N PRO A 471 11.45 22.04 -18.81
CA PRO A 471 12.30 20.93 -18.41
C PRO A 471 13.12 21.32 -17.18
N SER A 472 13.17 20.41 -16.21
CA SER A 472 13.86 20.62 -14.94
C SER A 472 15.37 20.68 -15.16
N PRO A 473 16.09 21.64 -14.54
CA PRO A 473 17.54 21.70 -14.67
C PRO A 473 18.17 20.49 -13.97
N THR A 474 19.06 19.80 -14.68
CA THR A 474 19.86 18.68 -14.16
C THR A 474 21.35 19.04 -14.22
N PRO A 475 22.23 18.27 -13.58
CA PRO A 475 23.66 18.51 -13.70
C PRO A 475 24.22 18.42 -15.13
N VAL A 476 23.58 17.68 -16.04
CA VAL A 476 24.01 17.57 -17.46
C VAL A 476 23.43 18.70 -18.31
N SER A 477 22.12 18.96 -18.23
CA SER A 477 21.46 20.09 -18.92
C SER A 477 20.05 20.27 -18.36
N ALA A 478 19.01 19.86 -19.09
CA ALA A 478 17.63 19.83 -18.62
C ALA A 478 17.00 18.46 -18.93
N CYS A 479 15.99 18.09 -18.15
CA CYS A 479 15.26 16.85 -18.30
C CYS A 479 13.75 17.13 -18.19
N SER A 480 12.97 16.60 -19.14
CA SER A 480 11.52 16.69 -19.11
C SER A 480 10.94 15.96 -17.88
N ASP A 481 11.56 14.85 -17.48
CA ASP A 481 11.19 14.09 -16.29
C ASP A 481 12.37 13.30 -15.71
N SER A 482 12.93 13.76 -14.59
CA SER A 482 14.04 13.09 -13.91
C SER A 482 13.59 12.02 -12.90
N ILE A 483 12.29 11.86 -12.66
CA ILE A 483 11.74 10.93 -11.66
C ILE A 483 11.11 9.71 -12.34
N SER A 484 10.43 9.92 -13.48
CA SER A 484 9.76 8.87 -14.28
C SER A 484 10.20 8.82 -15.75
N GLY A 485 11.30 9.49 -16.12
CA GLY A 485 11.88 9.42 -17.46
C GLY A 485 12.42 8.02 -17.81
N GLU A 486 12.71 7.80 -19.09
CA GLU A 486 13.07 6.50 -19.69
C GLU A 486 14.13 5.69 -18.92
N HIS A 487 15.12 6.36 -18.32
CA HIS A 487 16.18 5.74 -17.54
C HIS A 487 16.15 6.09 -16.04
N ALA A 488 15.06 6.69 -15.55
CA ALA A 488 14.88 7.03 -14.16
C ALA A 488 14.55 5.79 -13.30
N PRO A 489 14.77 5.85 -11.97
CA PRO A 489 14.48 4.74 -11.06
C PRO A 489 12.99 4.38 -10.94
N ASN A 490 12.09 5.26 -11.38
CA ASN A 490 10.63 5.09 -11.35
C ASN A 490 10.03 4.83 -9.94
N ASP A 491 10.70 5.31 -8.90
CA ASP A 491 10.28 5.17 -7.50
C ASP A 491 9.48 6.39 -6.97
N GLY A 492 9.29 7.41 -7.83
CA GLY A 492 8.55 8.63 -7.51
C GLY A 492 9.27 9.59 -6.56
N ARG A 493 10.55 9.34 -6.23
CA ARG A 493 11.29 10.10 -5.21
C ARG A 493 12.75 10.39 -5.58
N SER A 494 13.41 9.47 -6.26
CA SER A 494 14.82 9.54 -6.59
C SER A 494 14.98 10.09 -8.00
N HIS A 495 15.88 11.06 -8.15
CA HIS A 495 16.23 11.58 -9.47
C HIS A 495 17.16 10.60 -10.20
N CYS A 496 17.03 10.52 -11.51
CA CYS A 496 17.93 9.77 -12.39
C CYS A 496 19.38 10.23 -12.23
N ASP A 497 20.27 9.27 -11.99
CA ASP A 497 21.71 9.46 -11.83
C ASP A 497 22.52 8.81 -12.99
N ARG A 498 21.84 8.24 -13.99
CA ARG A 498 22.43 7.62 -15.19
C ARG A 498 22.83 8.66 -16.24
N TYR A 499 23.70 9.59 -15.86
CA TYR A 499 24.03 10.77 -16.66
C TYR A 499 24.61 10.47 -18.05
N VAL A 500 25.35 9.36 -18.22
CA VAL A 500 25.88 8.93 -19.52
C VAL A 500 24.76 8.55 -20.50
N MET A 501 23.60 8.14 -19.99
CA MET A 501 22.45 7.81 -20.82
C MET A 501 21.67 9.03 -21.29
N CYS A 502 21.97 10.23 -20.80
CA CYS A 502 21.18 11.42 -21.13
C CYS A 502 21.09 11.67 -22.65
N LEU A 503 22.17 11.51 -23.41
CA LEU A 503 22.16 11.73 -24.87
C LEU A 503 21.50 10.60 -25.68
N PHE A 504 21.11 9.52 -25.01
CA PHE A 504 20.36 8.41 -25.58
C PHE A 504 18.92 8.37 -25.06
N CYS A 505 18.55 9.31 -24.18
CA CYS A 505 17.27 9.33 -23.48
C CYS A 505 16.29 10.29 -24.17
N SER A 506 15.08 9.82 -24.45
CA SER A 506 13.98 10.63 -24.97
C SER A 506 13.56 11.79 -24.07
N SER A 507 13.87 11.72 -22.77
CA SER A 507 13.53 12.74 -21.77
C SER A 507 14.56 13.87 -21.66
N PHE A 508 15.69 13.78 -22.37
CA PHE A 508 16.74 14.78 -22.32
C PHE A 508 16.41 16.00 -23.20
N ALA A 509 16.61 17.19 -22.65
CA ALA A 509 16.27 18.44 -23.32
C ALA A 509 17.37 19.49 -23.17
N ILE A 510 17.58 20.28 -24.22
CA ILE A 510 18.52 21.41 -24.23
C ILE A 510 17.82 22.60 -24.88
N VAL A 511 17.54 23.64 -24.10
CA VAL A 511 16.89 24.87 -24.59
C VAL A 511 17.91 25.82 -25.23
N GLY A 512 19.21 25.59 -25.01
CA GLY A 512 20.30 26.30 -25.67
C GLY A 512 20.69 27.61 -24.98
N THR A 513 20.45 27.69 -23.66
CA THR A 513 21.00 28.76 -22.83
C THR A 513 22.50 28.55 -22.59
N VAL A 514 23.25 29.63 -22.33
CA VAL A 514 24.69 29.54 -22.03
C VAL A 514 24.95 28.67 -20.80
N ASP A 515 24.03 28.68 -19.83
CA ASP A 515 24.14 27.90 -18.60
C ASP A 515 23.92 26.39 -18.82
N GLU A 516 22.92 26.00 -19.61
CA GLU A 516 22.69 24.60 -20.00
C GLU A 516 23.82 24.04 -20.86
N LEU A 517 24.29 24.80 -21.85
CA LEU A 517 25.43 24.40 -22.67
C LEU A 517 26.71 24.28 -21.82
N TRP A 518 26.89 25.15 -20.83
CA TRP A 518 27.99 25.03 -19.87
C TRP A 518 27.89 23.79 -18.98
N ARG A 519 26.69 23.39 -18.55
CA ARG A 519 26.47 22.11 -17.84
C ARG A 519 26.81 20.91 -18.73
N LEU A 520 26.41 20.96 -20.01
CA LEU A 520 26.68 19.89 -20.99
C LEU A 520 28.18 19.77 -21.28
N PHE A 521 28.87 20.88 -21.51
CA PHE A 521 30.33 20.87 -21.70
C PHE A 521 31.09 20.49 -20.42
N SER A 522 30.55 20.81 -19.24
CA SER A 522 31.12 20.33 -17.98
C SER A 522 30.98 18.81 -17.82
N PHE A 523 29.85 18.23 -18.24
CA PHE A 523 29.67 16.78 -18.33
C PHE A 523 30.61 16.16 -19.37
N GLN A 524 30.79 16.79 -20.54
CA GLN A 524 31.73 16.34 -21.57
C GLN A 524 33.17 16.23 -21.02
N MET A 525 33.63 17.22 -20.25
CA MET A 525 34.95 17.18 -19.61
C MET A 525 35.07 16.05 -18.57
N PHE A 526 33.99 15.75 -17.83
CA PHE A 526 33.94 14.60 -16.93
C PHE A 526 34.01 13.28 -17.71
N ALA A 527 33.20 13.13 -18.76
CA ALA A 527 33.15 11.94 -19.61
C ALA A 527 34.51 11.65 -20.24
N GLN A 528 35.21 12.68 -20.74
CA GLN A 528 36.57 12.54 -21.27
C GLN A 528 37.54 12.04 -20.18
N ALA A 529 37.52 12.63 -18.99
CA ALA A 529 38.41 12.22 -17.91
C ALA A 529 38.13 10.82 -17.33
N GLU A 530 36.88 10.34 -17.43
CA GLU A 530 36.53 8.95 -17.11
C GLU A 530 36.99 8.00 -18.23
N LEU A 531 36.80 8.35 -19.51
CA LEU A 531 37.26 7.56 -20.65
C LEU A 531 38.79 7.44 -20.67
N ASP A 532 39.53 8.54 -20.49
CA ASP A 532 40.99 8.55 -20.44
C ASP A 532 41.51 7.60 -19.36
N TYR A 533 40.86 7.60 -18.18
CA TYR A 533 41.22 6.70 -17.09
C TYR A 533 40.91 5.23 -17.42
N LEU A 534 39.75 4.95 -18.03
CA LEU A 534 39.40 3.58 -18.43
C LEU A 534 40.35 3.07 -19.52
N ASP A 535 40.74 3.91 -20.48
CA ASP A 535 41.68 3.57 -21.53
C ASP A 535 43.11 3.38 -20.97
N GLU A 536 43.52 4.18 -19.98
CA GLU A 536 44.80 3.99 -19.26
C GLU A 536 44.80 2.71 -18.42
N ALA A 537 43.71 2.42 -17.71
CA ALA A 537 43.61 1.29 -16.80
C ALA A 537 43.40 -0.06 -17.49
N LEU A 538 42.64 -0.08 -18.60
CA LEU A 538 42.27 -1.31 -19.31
C LEU A 538 43.10 -1.51 -20.59
N GLY A 539 43.79 -0.48 -21.06
CA GLY A 539 44.56 -0.52 -22.31
C GLY A 539 43.70 -0.29 -23.57
N PRO A 540 44.34 -0.25 -24.74
CA PRO A 540 43.68 0.07 -26.01
C PRO A 540 42.79 -1.06 -26.54
N GLU A 541 42.93 -2.27 -26.02
CA GLU A 541 42.15 -3.43 -26.43
C GLU A 541 40.76 -3.44 -25.77
N ARG A 542 39.81 -4.16 -26.39
CA ARG A 542 38.48 -4.37 -25.80
C ARG A 542 38.60 -5.22 -24.55
N THR A 543 37.93 -4.81 -23.48
CA THR A 543 37.87 -5.62 -22.26
C THR A 543 36.88 -6.78 -22.42
N THR A 544 37.11 -7.87 -21.70
CA THR A 544 36.18 -9.01 -21.60
C THR A 544 34.96 -8.70 -20.73
N ASP A 545 35.01 -7.63 -19.93
CA ASP A 545 33.87 -7.14 -19.17
C ASP A 545 32.93 -6.33 -20.07
N GLY A 546 31.84 -6.97 -20.49
CA GLY A 546 30.84 -6.36 -21.37
C GLY A 546 30.19 -5.09 -20.83
N LEU A 547 30.11 -4.90 -19.51
CA LEU A 547 29.53 -3.68 -18.93
C LEU A 547 30.51 -2.50 -18.98
N LEU A 548 31.81 -2.77 -18.76
CA LEU A 548 32.86 -1.75 -18.86
C LEU A 548 33.14 -1.37 -20.32
N GLU A 549 33.12 -2.32 -21.26
CA GLU A 549 33.28 -2.00 -22.69
C GLU A 549 32.07 -1.23 -23.23
N ASP A 550 30.84 -1.58 -22.85
CA ASP A 550 29.64 -0.81 -23.22
C ASP A 550 29.71 0.63 -22.67
N LEU A 551 30.22 0.82 -21.46
CA LEU A 551 30.44 2.16 -20.90
C LEU A 551 31.49 2.95 -21.70
N ARG A 552 32.62 2.34 -22.09
CA ARG A 552 33.66 2.96 -22.95
C ARG A 552 33.09 3.35 -24.31
N ASP A 553 32.37 2.43 -24.95
CA ASP A 553 31.76 2.66 -26.26
C ASP A 553 30.76 3.83 -26.21
N ARG A 554 29.95 3.93 -25.14
CA ARG A 554 29.03 5.06 -24.97
C ARG A 554 29.75 6.39 -24.79
N TYR A 555 30.85 6.45 -24.04
CA TYR A 555 31.65 7.69 -23.94
C TYR A 555 32.27 8.07 -25.29
N ARG A 556 32.84 7.11 -26.02
CA ARG A 556 33.41 7.31 -27.36
C ARG A 556 32.39 7.86 -28.36
N VAL A 557 31.13 7.49 -28.22
CA VAL A 557 30.02 8.01 -29.05
C VAL A 557 29.54 9.38 -28.57
N VAL A 558 29.35 9.56 -27.26
CA VAL A 558 28.78 10.78 -26.66
C VAL A 558 29.68 12.00 -26.83
N ILE A 559 30.98 11.86 -26.56
CA ILE A 559 31.92 12.98 -26.53
C ILE A 559 31.95 13.74 -27.87
N PRO A 560 32.22 13.09 -29.03
CA PRO A 560 32.21 13.79 -30.31
C PRO A 560 30.80 14.20 -30.76
N TYR A 561 29.76 13.46 -30.35
CA TYR A 561 28.39 13.83 -30.67
C TYR A 561 27.98 15.17 -30.03
N ILE A 562 28.40 15.46 -28.79
CA ILE A 562 28.12 16.75 -28.14
C ILE A 562 28.68 17.91 -28.97
N ASP A 563 29.89 17.78 -29.51
CA ASP A 563 30.52 18.83 -30.33
C ASP A 563 29.74 19.07 -31.61
N ASP A 564 29.47 17.98 -32.33
CA ASP A 564 28.79 17.98 -33.60
C ASP A 564 27.35 18.52 -33.49
N PHE A 565 26.58 18.00 -32.53
CA PHE A 565 25.21 18.42 -32.26
C PHE A 565 25.15 19.91 -31.87
N THR A 566 25.99 20.36 -30.94
CA THR A 566 25.91 21.75 -30.44
C THR A 566 26.31 22.77 -31.51
N GLN A 567 27.26 22.44 -32.38
CA GLN A 567 27.66 23.29 -33.50
C GLN A 567 26.58 23.39 -34.58
N ARG A 568 25.83 22.31 -34.83
CA ARG A 568 24.75 22.30 -35.82
C ARG A 568 23.48 23.01 -35.33
N GLN A 569 23.13 22.86 -34.06
CA GLN A 569 21.79 23.21 -33.55
C GLN A 569 21.74 24.55 -32.80
N PHE A 570 22.87 25.11 -32.37
CA PHE A 570 22.92 26.37 -31.61
C PHE A 570 23.81 27.44 -32.25
N ALA A 571 23.50 28.71 -31.97
CA ALA A 571 24.29 29.84 -32.47
C ALA A 571 25.75 29.78 -31.98
N ARG A 572 26.70 29.97 -32.90
CA ARG A 572 28.14 29.93 -32.63
C ARG A 572 28.58 30.82 -31.46
N SER A 573 27.96 31.99 -31.30
CA SER A 573 28.24 32.91 -30.19
C SER A 573 27.89 32.32 -28.82
N ARG A 574 26.76 31.60 -28.70
CA ARG A 574 26.34 30.96 -27.43
C ARG A 574 27.23 29.77 -27.09
N VAL A 575 27.58 28.97 -28.10
CA VAL A 575 28.51 27.84 -27.95
C VAL A 575 29.87 28.36 -27.48
N ALA A 576 30.40 29.42 -28.10
CA ALA A 576 31.67 30.03 -27.71
C ALA A 576 31.66 30.58 -26.28
N GLN A 577 30.57 31.26 -25.86
CA GLN A 577 30.42 31.76 -24.49
C GLN A 577 30.37 30.62 -23.46
N ALA A 578 29.63 29.55 -23.73
CA ALA A 578 29.55 28.39 -22.84
C ALA A 578 30.89 27.63 -22.75
N ARG A 579 31.64 27.54 -23.86
CA ARG A 579 33.01 27.00 -23.88
C ARG A 579 33.97 27.86 -23.06
N ALA A 580 33.96 29.18 -23.23
CA ALA A 580 34.75 30.10 -22.43
C ALA A 580 34.43 29.97 -20.94
N LYS A 581 33.14 29.83 -20.59
CA LYS A 581 32.69 29.56 -19.21
C LYS A 581 33.24 28.23 -18.69
N THR A 582 33.24 27.18 -19.50
CA THR A 582 33.80 25.86 -19.13
C THR A 582 35.30 25.93 -18.86
N VAL A 583 36.05 26.71 -19.66
CA VAL A 583 37.49 26.97 -19.45
C VAL A 583 37.73 27.74 -18.15
N SER A 584 36.86 28.71 -17.81
CA SER A 584 36.97 29.46 -16.55
C SER A 584 36.62 28.63 -15.30
N GLY A 585 35.82 27.57 -15.46
CA GLY A 585 35.44 26.65 -14.39
C GLY A 585 34.30 25.71 -14.77
N LEU A 586 34.39 24.46 -14.33
CA LEU A 586 33.35 23.46 -14.54
C LEU A 586 32.15 23.69 -13.62
N HIS A 587 30.98 23.15 -14.00
CA HIS A 587 29.83 23.12 -13.11
C HIS A 587 30.19 22.44 -11.76
N PRO A 588 29.81 23.02 -10.60
CA PRO A 588 30.25 22.55 -9.28
C PRO A 588 30.01 21.07 -9.03
N TYR A 589 28.90 20.53 -9.56
CA TYR A 589 28.60 19.10 -9.48
C TYR A 589 29.67 18.22 -10.16
N TRP A 590 30.06 18.55 -11.40
CA TRP A 590 31.05 17.78 -12.15
C TRP A 590 32.46 17.95 -11.59
N GLN A 591 32.79 19.16 -11.13
CA GLN A 591 34.04 19.39 -10.41
C GLN A 591 34.12 18.55 -9.13
N HIS A 592 33.03 18.47 -8.37
CA HIS A 592 32.94 17.62 -7.19
C HIS A 592 33.08 16.13 -7.55
N GLN A 593 32.34 15.65 -8.56
CA GLN A 593 32.39 14.26 -8.99
C GLN A 593 33.79 13.85 -9.44
N MET A 594 34.45 14.66 -10.28
CA MET A 594 35.83 14.42 -10.71
C MET A 594 36.80 14.39 -9.51
N THR A 595 36.62 15.26 -8.53
CA THR A 595 37.44 15.27 -7.31
C THR A 595 37.22 14.00 -6.49
N MET A 596 35.98 13.54 -6.35
CA MET A 596 35.65 12.31 -5.63
C MET A 596 36.18 11.08 -6.37
N SER A 597 36.00 10.98 -7.70
CA SER A 597 36.56 9.91 -8.54
C SER A 597 38.09 9.84 -8.37
N ARG A 598 38.80 10.97 -8.47
CA ARG A 598 40.27 11.01 -8.27
C ARG A 598 40.68 10.56 -6.87
N ARG A 599 39.97 10.98 -5.81
CA ARG A 599 40.24 10.55 -4.43
C ARG A 599 39.96 9.07 -4.22
N ALA A 600 38.88 8.55 -4.78
CA ALA A 600 38.52 7.13 -4.69
C ALA A 600 39.58 6.27 -5.39
N ARG A 601 40.00 6.67 -6.60
CA ARG A 601 41.09 6.02 -7.33
C ARG A 601 42.41 6.08 -6.57
N HIS A 602 42.79 7.24 -6.02
CA HIS A 602 43.99 7.37 -5.19
C HIS A 602 43.94 6.48 -3.94
N ARG A 603 42.77 6.31 -3.31
CA ARG A 603 42.63 5.36 -2.18
C ARG A 603 42.77 3.90 -2.63
N ALA A 604 42.25 3.55 -3.81
CA ALA A 604 42.38 2.21 -4.37
C ALA A 604 43.82 1.89 -4.82
N SER A 605 44.59 2.91 -5.22
CA SER A 605 46.00 2.78 -5.62
C SER A 605 47.00 3.02 -4.47
N ALA A 606 46.55 3.47 -3.29
CA ALA A 606 47.43 3.68 -2.14
C ALA A 606 47.81 2.32 -1.56
N PRO A 607 49.11 2.00 -1.42
CA PRO A 607 49.53 0.77 -0.76
C PRO A 607 49.06 0.79 0.69
N ASP A 608 48.42 -0.30 1.13
CA ASP A 608 48.11 -0.56 2.53
C ASP A 608 49.35 -0.26 3.38
N LEU A 609 49.29 0.81 4.19
CA LEU A 609 50.15 0.91 5.36
C LEU A 609 49.69 -0.17 6.33
N ARG A 610 50.16 -1.40 6.07
CA ARG A 610 50.28 -2.42 7.08
C ARG A 610 51.07 -1.82 8.21
N VAL A 611 50.39 -1.57 9.32
CA VAL A 611 51.03 -1.52 10.64
C VAL A 611 51.45 -2.96 10.91
N ASP A 612 52.58 -3.36 10.32
CA ASP A 612 53.37 -4.45 10.86
C ASP A 612 53.91 -3.94 12.19
N GLY A 613 53.33 -4.45 13.27
CA GLY A 613 53.94 -4.39 14.58
C GLY A 613 55.24 -5.17 14.54
N SER A 614 56.36 -4.49 14.33
CA SER A 614 57.66 -5.01 14.73
C SER A 614 57.88 -4.61 16.18
N HIS A 615 57.71 -5.61 17.06
CA HIS A 615 58.54 -5.70 18.26
C HIS A 615 59.99 -5.40 17.89
N GLY A 616 60.63 -4.52 18.65
CA GLY A 616 62.06 -4.32 18.54
C GLY A 616 62.52 -2.96 19.02
N ASP A 617 62.29 -2.70 20.30
CA ASP A 617 62.97 -1.65 21.04
C ASP A 617 64.49 -1.70 20.79
N THR A 618 64.99 -0.54 20.36
CA THR A 618 66.25 0.10 20.74
C THR A 618 67.46 -0.77 21.10
N ALA A 619 68.53 -0.67 20.30
CA ALA A 619 69.82 -0.19 20.82
C ALA A 619 70.80 0.21 19.70
N ILE A 620 71.20 1.47 19.78
CA ILE A 620 72.34 2.15 19.12
C ILE A 620 73.58 1.95 20.02
N PRO A 621 74.84 2.15 19.59
CA PRO A 621 75.60 1.68 18.44
C PRO A 621 76.84 0.85 18.89
N ARG A 622 77.69 0.48 17.91
CA ARG A 622 79.04 -0.09 18.07
C ARG A 622 79.84 0.47 19.26
N ILE A 623 80.54 -0.42 19.99
CA ILE A 623 82.02 -0.47 20.14
C ILE A 623 82.45 -1.82 20.78
N ARG A 624 83.38 -2.49 20.07
CA ARG A 624 84.40 -3.50 20.45
C ARG A 624 84.15 -4.55 21.55
N GLY A 625 84.51 -5.80 21.22
CA GLY A 625 85.30 -6.65 22.12
C GLY A 625 84.88 -8.12 22.20
N THR A 626 85.55 -8.96 21.40
CA THR A 626 86.08 -10.31 21.74
C THR A 626 85.32 -11.28 22.66
N GLN A 627 85.17 -12.49 22.09
CA GLN A 627 85.43 -13.82 22.66
C GLN A 627 84.34 -14.59 23.45
N GLN A 628 84.00 -15.72 22.81
CA GLN A 628 83.98 -17.10 23.32
C GLN A 628 82.78 -17.66 24.11
N ALA A 629 82.43 -18.85 23.60
CA ALA A 629 81.97 -20.06 24.27
C ALA A 629 80.50 -20.13 24.73
N GLY A 630 79.83 -21.19 24.25
CA GLY A 630 78.56 -21.69 24.78
C GLY A 630 78.74 -22.39 26.14
N PRO A 631 78.00 -23.46 26.47
CA PRO A 631 76.85 -24.05 25.80
C PRO A 631 75.62 -24.19 26.71
N ARG A 632 74.56 -24.74 26.10
CA ARG A 632 73.37 -25.43 26.63
C ARG A 632 73.39 -25.85 28.10
N ALA A 633 72.22 -25.71 28.72
CA ALA A 633 71.48 -26.84 29.29
C ALA A 633 70.05 -26.79 28.75
#